data_AF-A0A1I8D229-F1
#
_entry.id   AF-A0A1I8D229-F1
#
_cell.length_a   1.000
_cell.length_b   1.000
_cell.length_c   1.000
_cell.angle_alpha   90.00
_cell.angle_beta   90.00
_cell.angle_gamma   90.00
#
_symmetry.space_group_name_H-M   'P 1'
#
loop_
_entity.id
_entity.type
_entity.pdbx_description
1 polymer ?
#
loop_
_entity_poly.entity_id
_entity_poly.type
_entity_poly.pdbx_seq_one_letter_code
_entity_poly.pdbx_strand_id
1 'polypeptide(L)'
;MNRSTSIYVEKRNGNQEKVHLDKITARIEKLCYGLNMDYVDPIQITLSVIKRIYKGVTTVELDDLAAATAASLCTSHPDYGVLAGRIAISNMQKQTKSSFSQVMNDLYEYVDPKTNKHSPMISKEVNDIVQKNKDQLDSAIVSDRDFGYTFFGFKTLERSYLFKINGKVVERPGYLSMRVAIGIHMNDIDAAIETYDLMSQKWFTHATPTLFNAGTLTPQLSSCFLLTMSEDSIKGIFDTLSQCALISKSAGGIGLNVHCIRAKGTAINGTNGVSNGLVPMLQVFNNTARYVDQGGNKRPGAFAIYLEPWHADIFEFLELKKNDGTDSNRARDLFYGLWVPDLFMKRTETDGMWSLMCPHECPGLADCWGQEFEALYERYENEGRFRVQVKAREVFKKIVENQIETGAPYILFKDACNRKSNQQNLGTIKCSNLCTEIVQYSSPEEIAVCNLASIALNKFVAVDGDTRKFDFVKLHEVAKVVTRNLNKVIDVNYYPVPQARNSNMKHRPIGLGVQGLADAFMLMKYPFASSDAKDLNKKIFETIYHGSLEASCELAESDGPYSTYAGSPVSKGILQYDMWNVTPSDLWDWGRLKERIALHGVRNSLLLAPMPTASTAQILGNNESIEPYTSNMYSRRVTSGDFQIVNSHLLNDLVNLNLWTDKVKSEMIAAGGSIQKIAEIPNEIKELYKTVWEISQKDILIMAADRGAFIDQSQSMNLFVEKPSLPNSTSMFFYSWKLGLKTGVYYLRTRPAVDPIKFTIKSENNTKNTVVEEDEVACLSCSG
;
A
#
# COMPACT_ATOMS: atom_id res chain seq x y z
N MET A 1 -33.51 41.81 33.00
CA MET A 1 -32.40 40.95 32.55
C MET A 1 -32.87 39.50 32.53
N ASN A 2 -33.21 38.94 31.36
CA ASN A 2 -33.72 37.58 31.21
C ASN A 2 -32.58 36.56 31.29
N ARG A 3 -32.41 35.91 32.45
CA ARG A 3 -31.59 34.69 32.58
C ARG A 3 -32.37 33.49 32.06
N SER A 4 -32.28 33.22 30.75
CA SER A 4 -32.68 31.91 30.20
C SER A 4 -31.57 30.89 30.45
N THR A 5 -31.80 30.02 31.43
CA THR A 5 -30.93 28.91 31.87
C THR A 5 -31.11 27.62 31.06
N SER A 6 -32.02 27.57 30.08
CA SER A 6 -32.26 26.36 29.28
C SER A 6 -31.22 26.21 28.17
N ILE A 7 -30.52 25.07 28.17
CA ILE A 7 -29.60 24.65 27.09
C ILE A 7 -30.42 24.39 25.82
N TYR A 8 -29.98 24.95 24.70
CA TYR A 8 -30.56 24.73 23.37
C TYR A 8 -29.47 24.31 22.37
N VAL A 9 -29.89 23.60 21.34
CA VAL A 9 -29.09 23.25 20.16
C VAL A 9 -29.52 24.09 18.96
N GLU A 10 -28.57 24.41 18.08
CA GLU A 10 -28.83 25.06 16.80
C GLU A 10 -29.00 24.01 15.70
N LYS A 11 -30.19 23.99 15.09
CA LYS A 11 -30.48 23.09 13.97
C LYS A 11 -29.75 23.52 12.71
N ARG A 12 -29.59 22.57 11.78
CA ARG A 12 -29.05 22.82 10.43
C ARG A 12 -29.80 23.92 9.65
N ASN A 13 -31.08 24.16 9.96
CA ASN A 13 -31.87 25.23 9.36
C ASN A 13 -31.81 26.57 10.12
N GLY A 14 -30.93 26.70 11.12
CA GLY A 14 -30.76 27.90 11.94
C GLY A 14 -31.72 28.02 13.14
N ASN A 15 -32.74 27.15 13.24
CA ASN A 15 -33.69 27.22 14.35
C ASN A 15 -33.08 26.70 15.65
N GLN A 16 -33.40 27.36 16.77
CA GLN A 16 -33.06 26.88 18.10
C GLN A 16 -34.10 25.87 18.61
N GLU A 17 -33.63 24.76 19.17
CA GLU A 17 -34.48 23.78 19.85
C GLU A 17 -33.91 23.45 21.22
N LYS A 18 -34.78 23.23 22.21
CA LYS A 18 -34.35 22.72 23.52
C LYS A 18 -33.70 21.35 23.36
N VAL A 19 -32.67 21.08 24.16
CA VAL A 19 -32.04 19.74 24.17
C VAL A 19 -33.03 18.72 24.74
N HIS A 20 -33.39 17.74 23.92
CA HIS A 20 -34.25 16.63 24.32
C HIS A 20 -33.46 15.32 24.26
N LEU A 21 -33.26 14.73 25.43
CA LEU A 21 -32.62 13.43 25.64
C LEU A 21 -33.16 12.34 24.70
N ASP A 22 -34.47 12.14 24.76
CA ASP A 22 -35.15 11.08 24.02
C ASP A 22 -34.98 11.23 22.50
N LYS A 23 -34.86 12.47 22.00
CA LYS A 23 -34.62 12.72 20.57
C LYS A 23 -33.22 12.33 20.12
N ILE A 24 -32.21 12.51 20.98
CA ILE A 24 -30.83 12.12 20.70
C ILE A 24 -30.74 10.58 20.71
N THR A 25 -31.27 9.95 21.75
CA THR A 25 -31.29 8.48 21.88
C THR A 25 -32.05 7.83 20.74
N ALA A 26 -33.29 8.26 20.45
CA ALA A 26 -34.10 7.70 19.37
C ALA A 26 -33.43 7.85 17.99
N ARG A 27 -32.57 8.85 17.80
CA ARG A 27 -31.80 9.00 16.58
C ARG A 27 -30.66 7.97 16.49
N ILE A 28 -29.97 7.72 17.59
CA ILE A 28 -28.88 6.73 17.65
C ILE A 28 -29.46 5.32 17.49
N GLU A 29 -30.56 5.02 18.18
CA GLU A 29 -31.28 3.74 18.09
C GLU A 29 -31.68 3.38 16.65
N LYS A 30 -32.16 4.35 15.86
CA LYS A 30 -32.48 4.14 14.44
C LYS A 30 -31.30 3.66 13.59
N LEU A 31 -30.07 3.92 14.04
CA LEU A 31 -28.85 3.50 13.35
C LEU A 31 -28.28 2.17 13.89
N CYS A 32 -28.94 1.54 14.87
CA CYS A 32 -28.50 0.29 15.50
C CYS A 32 -29.05 -0.98 14.81
N TYR A 33 -29.63 -0.88 13.62
CA TYR A 33 -30.18 -2.04 12.90
C TYR A 33 -29.13 -3.14 12.66
N GLY A 34 -29.44 -4.38 13.05
CA GLY A 34 -28.55 -5.53 12.89
C GLY A 34 -27.27 -5.47 13.73
N LEU A 35 -27.20 -4.60 14.74
CA LEU A 35 -26.12 -4.61 15.75
C LEU A 35 -26.54 -5.46 16.94
N ASN A 36 -25.56 -5.98 17.68
CA ASN A 36 -25.80 -6.71 18.91
C ASN A 36 -26.16 -5.76 20.06
N MET A 37 -27.46 -5.65 20.34
CA MET A 37 -28.01 -4.78 21.38
C MET A 37 -27.75 -5.26 22.81
N ASP A 38 -27.24 -6.48 23.01
CA ASP A 38 -26.81 -6.95 24.33
C ASP A 38 -25.53 -6.21 24.79
N TYR A 39 -24.76 -5.67 23.84
CA TYR A 39 -23.53 -4.91 24.11
C TYR A 39 -23.61 -3.43 23.70
N VAL A 40 -24.40 -3.11 22.65
CA VAL A 40 -24.57 -1.74 22.18
C VAL A 40 -25.70 -1.05 22.94
N ASP A 41 -25.36 -0.02 23.71
CA ASP A 41 -26.29 0.81 24.46
C ASP A 41 -26.30 2.26 23.92
N PRO A 42 -27.32 2.65 23.13
CA PRO A 42 -27.52 4.01 22.68
C PRO A 42 -27.66 5.04 23.81
N ILE A 43 -28.20 4.65 24.96
CA ILE A 43 -28.40 5.52 26.12
C ILE A 43 -27.03 5.91 26.69
N GLN A 44 -26.10 4.97 26.79
CA GLN A 44 -24.73 5.24 27.25
C GLN A 44 -24.03 6.31 26.39
N ILE A 45 -24.21 6.26 25.07
CA ILE A 45 -23.67 7.27 24.16
C ILE A 45 -24.33 8.62 24.45
N THR A 46 -25.67 8.67 24.50
CA THR A 46 -26.42 9.90 24.80
C THR A 46 -25.96 10.54 26.12
N LEU A 47 -25.86 9.77 27.19
CA LEU A 47 -25.41 10.25 28.51
C LEU A 47 -23.99 10.83 28.46
N SER A 48 -23.10 10.24 27.68
CA SER A 48 -21.72 10.70 27.52
C SER A 48 -21.62 11.98 26.69
N VAL A 49 -22.46 12.11 25.66
CA VAL A 49 -22.54 13.28 24.78
C VAL A 49 -23.04 14.51 25.54
N ILE A 50 -24.09 14.38 26.36
CA ILE A 50 -24.69 15.53 27.08
C ILE A 50 -23.73 16.21 28.03
N LYS A 51 -22.86 15.43 28.70
CA LYS A 51 -21.85 15.97 29.60
C LYS A 51 -20.89 16.95 28.91
N ARG A 52 -20.83 16.91 27.58
CA ARG A 52 -19.97 17.74 26.73
C ARG A 52 -20.76 18.78 25.91
N ILE A 53 -22.08 18.90 26.10
CA ILE A 53 -22.91 19.89 25.43
C ILE A 53 -22.73 21.26 26.11
N TYR A 54 -22.59 22.31 25.28
CA TYR A 54 -22.66 23.70 25.70
C TYR A 54 -23.84 24.42 25.02
N LYS A 55 -24.21 25.59 25.56
CA LYS A 55 -25.31 26.41 25.01
C LYS A 55 -24.98 26.87 23.59
N GLY A 56 -25.86 26.57 22.64
CA GLY A 56 -25.66 26.95 21.23
C GLY A 56 -24.86 25.94 20.41
N VAL A 57 -24.57 24.74 20.95
CA VAL A 57 -23.96 23.66 20.16
C VAL A 57 -24.83 23.35 18.93
N THR A 58 -24.20 23.15 17.78
CA THR A 58 -24.94 22.82 16.56
C THR A 58 -25.30 21.34 16.54
N THR A 59 -26.40 21.01 15.84
CA THR A 59 -26.78 19.60 15.62
C THR A 59 -25.76 18.80 14.82
N VAL A 60 -24.84 19.45 14.10
CA VAL A 60 -23.72 18.81 13.39
C VAL A 60 -22.63 18.41 14.38
N GLU A 61 -22.19 19.34 15.22
CA GLU A 61 -21.19 19.08 16.27
C GLU A 61 -21.67 18.00 17.25
N LEU A 62 -22.98 18.00 17.55
CA LEU A 62 -23.59 16.97 18.40
C LEU A 62 -23.46 15.56 17.79
N ASP A 63 -23.70 15.42 16.48
CA ASP A 63 -23.57 14.14 15.79
C ASP A 63 -22.11 13.69 15.68
N ASP A 64 -21.18 14.62 15.42
CA ASP A 64 -19.75 14.32 15.38
C ASP A 64 -19.23 13.86 16.75
N LEU A 65 -19.71 14.50 17.81
CA LEU A 65 -19.43 14.09 19.18
C LEU A 65 -20.00 12.69 19.47
N ALA A 66 -21.24 12.41 19.08
CA ALA A 66 -21.85 11.10 19.24
C ALA A 66 -21.09 10.01 18.48
N ALA A 67 -20.66 10.29 17.24
CA ALA A 67 -19.85 9.37 16.46
C ALA A 67 -18.48 9.11 17.12
N ALA A 68 -17.79 10.14 17.60
CA ALA A 68 -16.53 9.99 18.32
C ALA A 68 -16.68 9.24 19.64
N THR A 69 -17.76 9.50 20.40
CA THR A 69 -18.06 8.76 21.62
C THR A 69 -18.33 7.29 21.33
N ALA A 70 -19.16 6.97 20.33
CA ALA A 70 -19.36 5.59 19.89
C ALA A 70 -18.03 4.94 19.46
N ALA A 71 -17.18 5.65 18.71
CA ALA A 71 -15.87 5.12 18.30
C ALA A 71 -14.95 4.79 19.49
N SER A 72 -15.03 5.53 20.60
CA SER A 72 -14.25 5.22 21.81
C SER A 72 -14.70 3.92 22.51
N LEU A 73 -15.95 3.52 22.28
CA LEU A 73 -16.54 2.28 22.82
C LEU A 73 -16.26 1.05 21.94
N CYS A 74 -15.53 1.19 20.82
CA CYS A 74 -15.09 0.04 20.00
C CYS A 74 -14.27 -0.98 20.80
N THR A 75 -13.61 -0.55 21.88
CA THR A 75 -12.87 -1.44 22.77
C THR A 75 -13.76 -2.31 23.66
N SER A 76 -15.06 -2.01 23.74
CA SER A 76 -16.05 -2.82 24.45
C SER A 76 -16.68 -3.86 23.53
N HIS A 77 -17.10 -3.45 22.33
CA HIS A 77 -17.67 -4.33 21.31
C HIS A 77 -17.45 -3.72 19.91
N PRO A 78 -17.15 -4.51 18.85
CA PRO A 78 -16.80 -3.96 17.55
C PRO A 78 -17.98 -3.26 16.85
N ASP A 79 -19.23 -3.61 17.18
CA ASP A 79 -20.43 -2.95 16.63
C ASP A 79 -20.53 -1.47 16.96
N TYR A 80 -19.90 -1.00 18.04
CA TYR A 80 -19.78 0.43 18.30
C TYR A 80 -19.01 1.17 17.20
N GLY A 81 -18.05 0.49 16.54
CA GLY A 81 -17.31 1.04 15.40
C GLY A 81 -18.17 1.16 14.14
N VAL A 82 -19.10 0.22 13.95
CA VAL A 82 -20.10 0.29 12.89
C VAL A 82 -21.10 1.42 13.18
N LEU A 83 -21.63 1.48 14.41
CA LEU A 83 -22.54 2.54 14.84
C LEU A 83 -21.90 3.94 14.69
N ALA A 84 -20.65 4.09 15.11
CA ALA A 84 -19.89 5.32 14.96
C ALA A 84 -19.77 5.74 13.49
N GLY A 85 -19.48 4.79 12.58
CA GLY A 85 -19.48 5.01 11.15
C GLY A 85 -20.85 5.47 10.64
N ARG A 86 -21.92 4.79 11.06
CA ARG A 86 -23.30 5.13 10.66
C ARG A 86 -23.73 6.52 11.13
N ILE A 87 -23.39 6.91 12.35
CA ILE A 87 -23.68 8.27 12.87
C ILE A 87 -22.96 9.32 12.03
N ALA A 88 -21.65 9.13 11.78
CA ALA A 88 -20.85 10.07 10.98
C ALA A 88 -21.38 10.21 9.55
N ILE A 89 -21.77 9.10 8.92
CA ILE A 89 -22.30 9.07 7.55
C ILE A 89 -23.69 9.68 7.49
N SER A 90 -24.58 9.37 8.44
CA SER A 90 -25.89 10.01 8.55
C SER A 90 -25.75 11.53 8.74
N ASN A 91 -24.74 11.98 9.51
CA ASN A 91 -24.44 13.41 9.68
C ASN A 91 -24.02 14.05 8.35
N MET A 92 -23.12 13.42 7.61
CA MET A 92 -22.64 13.89 6.30
C MET A 92 -23.76 13.90 5.25
N GLN A 93 -24.57 12.85 5.16
CA GLN A 93 -25.67 12.79 4.18
C GLN A 93 -26.70 13.90 4.39
N LYS A 94 -26.94 14.32 5.64
CA LYS A 94 -27.81 15.48 5.96
C LYS A 94 -27.21 16.84 5.60
N GLN A 95 -25.91 16.90 5.29
CA GLN A 95 -25.20 18.12 4.92
C GLN A 95 -24.87 18.18 3.41
N THR A 96 -25.20 17.12 2.67
CA THR A 96 -24.85 16.97 1.24
C THR A 96 -26.12 16.76 0.40
N LYS A 97 -26.10 17.21 -0.86
CA LYS A 97 -27.22 16.99 -1.79
C LYS A 97 -27.42 15.49 -2.06
N SER A 98 -28.67 15.08 -2.26
CA SER A 98 -29.06 13.68 -2.48
C SER A 98 -28.96 13.20 -3.92
N SER A 99 -28.80 14.11 -4.90
CA SER A 99 -28.59 13.77 -6.31
C SER A 99 -27.10 13.85 -6.64
N PHE A 100 -26.58 12.79 -7.25
CA PHE A 100 -25.19 12.72 -7.68
C PHE A 100 -24.92 13.68 -8.84
N SER A 101 -25.80 13.70 -9.85
CA SER A 101 -25.70 14.59 -11.01
C SER A 101 -25.67 16.08 -10.62
N GLN A 102 -26.43 16.48 -9.59
CA GLN A 102 -26.37 17.84 -9.05
C GLN A 102 -25.03 18.16 -8.37
N VAL A 103 -24.48 17.22 -7.58
CA VAL A 103 -23.17 17.42 -6.93
C VAL A 103 -22.05 17.49 -7.98
N MET A 104 -22.09 16.65 -9.01
CA MET A 104 -21.13 16.74 -10.12
C MET A 104 -21.24 18.09 -10.83
N ASN A 105 -22.46 18.57 -11.08
CA ASN A 105 -22.65 19.89 -11.67
C ASN A 105 -22.11 21.02 -10.77
N ASP A 106 -22.34 20.96 -9.45
CA ASP A 106 -21.78 21.95 -8.50
C ASP A 106 -20.24 21.94 -8.49
N LEU A 107 -19.63 20.76 -8.62
CA LEU A 107 -18.17 20.61 -8.69
C LEU A 107 -17.59 21.14 -9.99
N TYR A 108 -18.34 21.03 -11.09
CA TYR A 108 -17.96 21.61 -12.38
C TYR A 108 -18.13 23.14 -12.34
N GLU A 109 -19.31 23.64 -12.00
CA GLU A 109 -19.64 25.08 -11.97
C GLU A 109 -18.99 25.86 -10.82
N TYR A 110 -18.06 25.26 -10.07
CA TYR A 110 -17.42 25.89 -8.93
C TYR A 110 -16.67 27.15 -9.34
N VAL A 111 -16.99 28.26 -8.68
CA VAL A 111 -16.30 29.55 -8.80
C VAL A 111 -15.54 29.81 -7.51
N ASP A 112 -14.24 30.07 -7.63
CA ASP A 112 -13.40 30.41 -6.48
C ASP A 112 -13.88 31.76 -5.90
N PRO A 113 -14.26 31.81 -4.62
CA PRO A 113 -14.88 33.02 -4.04
C PRO A 113 -13.90 34.18 -3.86
N LYS A 114 -12.58 33.94 -3.91
CA LYS A 114 -11.55 34.97 -3.76
C LYS A 114 -11.18 35.58 -5.11
N THR A 115 -11.16 34.77 -6.17
CA THR A 115 -10.74 35.22 -7.51
C THR A 115 -11.90 35.46 -8.47
N ASN A 116 -13.10 35.00 -8.11
CA ASN A 116 -14.30 35.00 -8.96
C ASN A 116 -14.08 34.32 -10.32
N LYS A 117 -13.15 33.34 -10.36
CA LYS A 117 -12.85 32.56 -11.56
C LYS A 117 -13.48 31.18 -11.48
N HIS A 118 -14.08 30.75 -12.59
CA HIS A 118 -14.52 29.38 -12.78
C HIS A 118 -13.32 28.42 -12.64
N SER A 119 -13.37 27.55 -11.64
CA SER A 119 -12.27 26.69 -11.20
C SER A 119 -12.77 25.25 -11.01
N PRO A 120 -13.23 24.59 -12.09
CA PRO A 120 -13.89 23.28 -12.00
C PRO A 120 -13.00 22.24 -11.31
N MET A 121 -13.62 21.36 -10.52
CA MET A 121 -12.93 20.23 -9.86
C MET A 121 -13.07 18.93 -10.66
N ILE A 122 -14.11 18.81 -11.49
CA ILE A 122 -14.31 17.70 -12.42
C ILE A 122 -14.18 18.19 -13.87
N SER A 123 -13.82 17.29 -14.80
CA SER A 123 -13.69 17.67 -16.20
C SER A 123 -15.05 17.97 -16.82
N LYS A 124 -15.07 18.86 -17.82
CA LYS A 124 -16.28 19.14 -18.61
C LYS A 124 -16.85 17.87 -19.24
N GLU A 125 -15.98 17.04 -19.82
CA GLU A 125 -16.37 15.80 -20.48
C GLU A 125 -17.12 14.85 -19.53
N VAL A 126 -16.59 14.67 -18.32
CA VAL A 126 -17.24 13.81 -17.31
C VAL A 126 -18.55 14.42 -16.84
N ASN A 127 -18.61 15.75 -16.62
CA ASN A 127 -19.87 16.40 -16.27
C ASN A 127 -20.92 16.23 -17.39
N ASP A 128 -20.53 16.42 -18.65
CA ASP A 128 -21.44 16.26 -19.80
C ASP A 128 -22.00 14.82 -19.88
N ILE A 129 -21.14 13.80 -19.67
CA ILE A 129 -21.56 12.39 -19.60
C ILE A 129 -22.55 12.17 -18.45
N VAL A 130 -22.26 12.73 -17.27
CA VAL A 130 -23.15 12.64 -16.10
C VAL A 130 -24.49 13.30 -16.38
N GLN A 131 -24.50 14.52 -16.91
CA GLN A 131 -25.75 15.24 -17.19
C GLN A 131 -26.60 14.55 -18.27
N LYS A 132 -25.95 13.99 -19.30
CA LYS A 132 -26.62 13.24 -20.36
C LYS A 132 -27.30 11.97 -19.85
N ASN A 133 -26.72 11.31 -18.85
CA ASN A 133 -27.20 10.02 -18.32
C ASN A 133 -27.73 10.11 -16.89
N LYS A 134 -28.10 11.31 -16.43
CA LYS A 134 -28.36 11.62 -15.01
C LYS A 134 -29.39 10.71 -14.35
N ASP A 135 -30.47 10.37 -15.05
CA ASP A 135 -31.59 9.61 -14.45
C ASP A 135 -31.16 8.15 -14.19
N GLN A 136 -30.39 7.56 -15.12
CA GLN A 136 -29.83 6.22 -14.97
C GLN A 136 -28.74 6.19 -13.89
N LEU A 137 -27.85 7.18 -13.86
CA LEU A 137 -26.75 7.23 -12.90
C LEU A 137 -27.22 7.54 -11.47
N ASP A 138 -28.14 8.50 -11.30
CA ASP A 138 -28.69 8.84 -9.97
C ASP A 138 -29.51 7.67 -9.40
N SER A 139 -30.23 6.91 -10.23
CA SER A 139 -31.01 5.75 -9.78
C SER A 139 -30.17 4.50 -9.50
N ALA A 140 -29.02 4.34 -10.16
CA ALA A 140 -28.09 3.24 -9.89
C ALA A 140 -27.41 3.35 -8.51
N ILE A 141 -27.30 4.56 -7.94
CA ILE A 141 -26.60 4.79 -6.67
C ILE A 141 -27.44 4.35 -5.48
N VAL A 142 -26.92 3.36 -4.74
CA VAL A 142 -27.50 2.86 -3.50
C VAL A 142 -26.88 3.58 -2.30
N SER A 143 -27.55 4.63 -1.80
CA SER A 143 -27.06 5.44 -0.67
C SER A 143 -26.81 4.66 0.62
N ASP A 144 -27.52 3.54 0.83
CA ASP A 144 -27.37 2.73 2.03
C ASP A 144 -26.02 2.00 2.10
N ARG A 145 -25.33 1.81 0.96
CA ARG A 145 -24.00 1.21 0.93
C ARG A 145 -22.95 2.06 1.66
N ASP A 146 -23.17 3.38 1.78
CA ASP A 146 -22.32 4.25 2.59
C ASP A 146 -22.26 3.76 4.05
N PHE A 147 -23.37 3.28 4.63
CA PHE A 147 -23.40 2.82 6.02
C PHE A 147 -22.55 1.58 6.31
N GLY A 148 -21.97 0.95 5.28
CA GLY A 148 -21.01 -0.15 5.45
C GLY A 148 -19.61 0.29 5.86
N TYR A 149 -19.25 1.58 5.85
CA TYR A 149 -17.93 2.07 6.29
C TYR A 149 -17.82 2.16 7.81
N THR A 150 -16.69 1.71 8.35
CA THR A 150 -16.33 1.94 9.76
C THR A 150 -16.01 3.42 9.97
N PHE A 151 -16.05 3.88 11.23
CA PHE A 151 -15.71 5.26 11.58
C PHE A 151 -14.34 5.69 11.04
N PHE A 152 -13.30 4.87 11.21
CA PHE A 152 -11.95 5.19 10.76
C PHE A 152 -11.81 5.16 9.24
N GLY A 153 -12.49 4.22 8.56
CA GLY A 153 -12.52 4.18 7.10
C GLY A 153 -13.18 5.43 6.54
N PHE A 154 -14.34 5.82 7.09
CA PHE A 154 -15.05 7.04 6.70
C PHE A 154 -14.24 8.32 6.97
N LYS A 155 -13.61 8.46 8.15
CA LYS A 155 -12.77 9.63 8.45
C LYS A 155 -11.54 9.73 7.55
N THR A 156 -11.04 8.61 7.03
CA THR A 156 -9.98 8.60 6.02
C THR A 156 -10.48 9.17 4.70
N LEU A 157 -11.66 8.75 4.25
CA LEU A 157 -12.33 9.30 3.06
C LEU A 157 -12.61 10.80 3.21
N GLU A 158 -13.24 11.21 4.32
CA GLU A 158 -13.62 12.59 4.62
C GLU A 158 -12.41 13.54 4.66
N ARG A 159 -11.28 13.07 5.19
CA ARG A 159 -10.06 13.89 5.29
C ARG A 159 -9.49 14.21 3.91
N SER A 160 -9.33 13.20 3.05
CA SER A 160 -8.44 13.30 1.89
C SER A 160 -9.07 12.97 0.53
N TYR A 161 -10.15 12.20 0.47
CA TYR A 161 -10.68 11.63 -0.78
C TYR A 161 -11.94 12.32 -1.28
N LEU A 162 -12.87 12.67 -0.37
CA LEU A 162 -14.14 13.29 -0.74
C LEU A 162 -13.94 14.76 -1.12
N PHE A 163 -14.48 15.16 -2.27
CA PHE A 163 -14.38 16.54 -2.72
C PHE A 163 -15.11 17.53 -1.82
N LYS A 164 -14.53 18.73 -1.73
CA LYS A 164 -14.97 19.80 -0.83
C LYS A 164 -15.15 21.10 -1.59
N ILE A 165 -16.28 21.77 -1.39
CA ILE A 165 -16.52 23.15 -1.85
C ILE A 165 -16.39 24.07 -0.64
N ASN A 166 -15.51 25.07 -0.71
CA ASN A 166 -15.25 26.02 0.39
C ASN A 166 -14.94 25.32 1.72
N GLY A 167 -14.19 24.21 1.67
CA GLY A 167 -13.81 23.41 2.84
C GLY A 167 -14.89 22.45 3.36
N LYS A 168 -16.12 22.48 2.81
CA LYS A 168 -17.21 21.58 3.19
C LYS A 168 -17.31 20.41 2.22
N VAL A 169 -17.42 19.19 2.76
CA VAL A 169 -17.59 17.97 1.96
C VAL A 169 -18.92 18.03 1.21
N VAL A 170 -18.88 17.78 -0.10
CA VAL A 170 -20.08 17.70 -0.96
C VAL A 170 -20.26 16.31 -1.57
N GLU A 171 -19.16 15.57 -1.73
CA GLU A 171 -19.16 14.23 -2.31
C GLU A 171 -19.39 13.15 -1.24
N ARG A 172 -20.30 12.22 -1.51
CA ARG A 172 -20.55 11.02 -0.67
C ARG A 172 -19.65 9.85 -1.10
N PRO A 173 -19.37 8.84 -0.25
CA PRO A 173 -18.59 7.66 -0.66
C PRO A 173 -19.14 6.94 -1.90
N GLY A 174 -20.46 6.79 -2.01
CA GLY A 174 -21.11 6.28 -3.23
C GLY A 174 -20.85 7.16 -4.45
N TYR A 175 -20.84 8.49 -4.28
CA TYR A 175 -20.58 9.44 -5.38
C TYR A 175 -19.12 9.40 -5.83
N LEU A 176 -18.18 9.28 -4.89
CA LEU A 176 -16.77 9.03 -5.18
C LEU A 176 -16.63 7.77 -6.06
N SER A 177 -17.28 6.68 -5.68
CA SER A 177 -17.22 5.41 -6.43
C SER A 177 -17.80 5.57 -7.84
N MET A 178 -18.92 6.27 -8.00
CA MET A 178 -19.54 6.52 -9.31
C MET A 178 -18.70 7.47 -10.17
N ARG A 179 -18.16 8.56 -9.60
CA ARG A 179 -17.22 9.46 -10.31
C ARG A 179 -16.01 8.70 -10.81
N VAL A 180 -15.42 7.83 -9.98
CA VAL A 180 -14.27 7.02 -10.37
C VAL A 180 -14.65 6.07 -11.50
N ALA A 181 -15.78 5.37 -11.40
CA ALA A 181 -16.23 4.47 -12.45
C ALA A 181 -16.46 5.19 -13.79
N ILE A 182 -17.17 6.33 -13.79
CA ILE A 182 -17.37 7.14 -15.00
C ILE A 182 -16.03 7.68 -15.52
N GLY A 183 -15.12 8.11 -14.64
CA GLY A 183 -13.80 8.58 -15.04
C GLY A 183 -12.92 7.51 -15.70
N ILE A 184 -13.21 6.22 -15.49
CA ILE A 184 -12.52 5.08 -16.13
C ILE A 184 -13.25 4.65 -17.41
N HIS A 185 -14.57 4.53 -17.35
CA HIS A 185 -15.37 3.92 -18.42
C HIS A 185 -15.95 4.94 -19.41
N MET A 186 -15.94 6.22 -19.06
CA MET A 186 -16.42 7.35 -19.86
C MET A 186 -17.84 7.10 -20.39
N ASN A 187 -18.00 6.95 -21.71
CA ASN A 187 -19.31 6.75 -22.33
C ASN A 187 -19.90 5.34 -22.15
N ASP A 188 -19.13 4.38 -21.64
CA ASP A 188 -19.56 3.02 -21.37
C ASP A 188 -20.25 2.95 -19.98
N ILE A 189 -21.52 3.36 -19.96
CA ILE A 189 -22.32 3.49 -18.73
C ILE A 189 -22.58 2.15 -18.05
N ASP A 190 -22.77 1.07 -18.82
CA ASP A 190 -23.01 -0.26 -18.25
C ASP A 190 -21.78 -0.76 -17.49
N ALA A 191 -20.59 -0.61 -18.06
CA ALA A 191 -19.35 -0.94 -17.35
C ALA A 191 -19.07 0.02 -16.18
N ALA A 192 -19.47 1.30 -16.27
CA ALA A 192 -19.39 2.22 -15.15
C ALA A 192 -20.29 1.77 -13.98
N ILE A 193 -21.50 1.30 -14.25
CA ILE A 193 -22.42 0.80 -13.22
C ILE A 193 -21.90 -0.52 -12.62
N GLU A 194 -21.39 -1.46 -13.44
CA GLU A 194 -20.76 -2.70 -12.96
C GLU A 194 -19.60 -2.39 -11.98
N THR A 195 -18.72 -1.47 -12.37
CA THR A 195 -17.59 -1.04 -11.53
C THR A 195 -18.06 -0.33 -10.26
N TYR A 196 -19.06 0.56 -10.37
CA TYR A 196 -19.65 1.22 -9.21
C TYR A 196 -20.23 0.21 -8.22
N ASP A 197 -20.98 -0.78 -8.71
CA ASP A 197 -21.60 -1.81 -7.88
C ASP A 197 -20.55 -2.59 -7.11
N LEU A 198 -19.50 -3.06 -7.79
CA LEU A 198 -18.45 -3.83 -7.16
C LEU A 198 -17.62 -3.01 -6.17
N MET A 199 -17.30 -1.75 -6.49
CA MET A 199 -16.55 -0.86 -5.60
C MET A 199 -17.37 -0.45 -4.37
N SER A 200 -18.63 -0.07 -4.55
CA SER A 200 -19.50 0.38 -3.44
C SER A 200 -19.91 -0.77 -2.51
N GLN A 201 -19.94 -2.01 -3.02
CA GLN A 201 -20.06 -3.24 -2.21
C GLN A 201 -18.72 -3.72 -1.63
N LYS A 202 -17.61 -3.02 -1.94
CA LYS A 202 -16.26 -3.22 -1.40
C LYS A 202 -15.56 -4.50 -1.85
N TRP A 203 -15.92 -5.06 -3.01
CA TRP A 203 -15.23 -6.23 -3.57
C TRP A 203 -13.78 -5.93 -3.96
N PHE A 204 -13.53 -4.72 -4.43
CA PHE A 204 -12.19 -4.20 -4.73
C PHE A 204 -12.18 -2.67 -4.58
N THR A 205 -11.00 -2.08 -4.65
CA THR A 205 -10.83 -0.64 -4.82
C THR A 205 -9.62 -0.32 -5.68
N HIS A 206 -9.71 0.78 -6.44
CA HIS A 206 -8.57 1.33 -7.18
C HIS A 206 -7.59 2.02 -6.22
N ALA A 207 -6.35 2.23 -6.70
CA ALA A 207 -5.34 2.93 -5.91
C ALA A 207 -5.69 4.40 -5.67
N THR A 208 -5.04 4.98 -4.65
CA THR A 208 -5.26 6.36 -4.21
C THR A 208 -5.26 7.40 -5.34
N PRO A 209 -4.31 7.41 -6.30
CA PRO A 209 -4.33 8.40 -7.38
C PRO A 209 -5.57 8.30 -8.27
N THR A 210 -6.04 7.07 -8.56
CA THR A 210 -7.29 6.87 -9.29
C THR A 210 -8.48 7.40 -8.52
N LEU A 211 -8.57 7.14 -7.21
CA LEU A 211 -9.66 7.66 -6.36
C LEU A 211 -9.66 9.20 -6.30
N PHE A 212 -8.47 9.82 -6.25
CA PHE A 212 -8.34 11.28 -6.23
C PHE A 212 -8.67 11.93 -7.57
N ASN A 213 -8.22 11.35 -8.68
CA ASN A 213 -8.10 12.07 -9.94
C ASN A 213 -9.02 11.56 -11.05
N ALA A 214 -9.65 10.39 -10.91
CA ALA A 214 -10.61 9.94 -11.92
C ALA A 214 -11.79 10.92 -12.03
N GLY A 215 -12.10 11.32 -13.27
CA GLY A 215 -13.13 12.30 -13.56
C GLY A 215 -12.71 13.77 -13.40
N THR A 216 -11.46 14.07 -13.03
CA THR A 216 -10.96 15.45 -12.87
C THR A 216 -10.33 16.00 -14.15
N LEU A 217 -9.91 17.28 -14.12
CA LEU A 217 -9.32 17.98 -15.26
C LEU A 217 -8.01 17.34 -15.75
N THR A 218 -7.20 16.84 -14.83
CA THR A 218 -5.91 16.21 -15.11
C THR A 218 -5.89 14.85 -14.44
N PRO A 219 -6.54 13.83 -15.04
CA PRO A 219 -6.72 12.52 -14.44
C PRO A 219 -5.41 11.73 -14.45
N GLN A 220 -4.47 12.07 -13.57
CA GLN A 220 -3.28 11.25 -13.33
C GLN A 220 -3.69 10.12 -12.36
N LEU A 221 -3.90 8.93 -12.91
CA LEU A 221 -4.49 7.77 -12.23
C LEU A 221 -3.45 6.75 -11.79
N SER A 222 -2.26 6.77 -12.39
CA SER A 222 -1.19 5.81 -12.12
C SER A 222 -0.43 6.12 -10.83
N SER A 223 0.08 5.10 -10.13
CA SER A 223 0.66 5.27 -8.79
C SER A 223 2.17 5.42 -8.73
N CYS A 224 2.89 4.72 -9.60
CA CYS A 224 4.34 4.66 -9.55
C CYS A 224 4.96 4.73 -10.94
N PHE A 225 6.19 5.23 -10.98
CA PHE A 225 6.99 5.39 -12.18
C PHE A 225 8.39 4.81 -11.96
N LEU A 226 8.94 4.14 -12.98
CA LEU A 226 10.28 3.58 -12.95
C LEU A 226 11.13 4.26 -14.02
N LEU A 227 12.23 4.88 -13.58
CA LEU A 227 13.13 5.65 -14.42
C LEU A 227 14.49 4.99 -14.48
N THR A 228 15.09 5.07 -15.67
CA THR A 228 16.51 4.86 -15.88
C THR A 228 17.17 6.22 -16.03
N MET A 229 18.27 6.43 -15.31
CA MET A 229 19.09 7.63 -15.49
C MET A 229 19.50 7.76 -16.96
N SER A 230 19.14 8.88 -17.58
CA SER A 230 19.21 9.05 -19.04
C SER A 230 20.63 8.85 -19.59
N GLU A 231 21.64 9.41 -18.92
CA GLU A 231 23.03 9.33 -19.33
C GLU A 231 23.95 9.68 -18.14
N ASP A 232 25.18 9.15 -18.14
CA ASP A 232 26.28 9.58 -17.26
C ASP A 232 26.86 10.93 -17.72
N SER A 233 26.01 11.95 -17.72
CA SER A 233 26.33 13.33 -18.09
C SER A 233 25.52 14.32 -17.25
N ILE A 234 25.99 15.55 -17.10
CA ILE A 234 25.23 16.60 -16.37
C ILE A 234 23.87 16.82 -17.04
N LYS A 235 23.81 16.82 -18.37
CA LYS A 235 22.55 16.95 -19.10
C LYS A 235 21.60 15.78 -18.77
N GLY A 236 22.08 14.54 -18.87
CA GLY A 236 21.27 13.35 -18.55
C GLY A 236 20.75 13.35 -17.12
N ILE A 237 21.59 13.75 -16.16
CA ILE A 237 21.22 13.87 -14.74
C ILE A 237 20.10 14.91 -14.53
N PHE A 238 20.24 16.11 -15.10
CA PHE A 238 19.25 17.18 -14.92
C PHE A 238 17.97 16.96 -15.73
N ASP A 239 18.04 16.30 -16.89
CA ASP A 239 16.86 15.85 -17.64
C ASP A 239 16.05 14.84 -16.79
N THR A 240 16.74 13.86 -16.18
CA THR A 240 16.12 12.88 -15.29
C THR A 240 15.53 13.54 -14.04
N LEU A 241 16.23 14.51 -13.44
CA LEU A 241 15.73 15.28 -12.30
C LEU A 241 14.45 16.04 -12.63
N SER A 242 14.41 16.68 -13.81
CA SER A 242 13.23 17.39 -14.31
C SER A 242 12.02 16.44 -14.48
N GLN A 243 12.25 15.26 -15.06
CA GLN A 243 11.22 14.22 -15.16
C GLN A 243 10.72 13.79 -13.77
N CYS A 244 11.62 13.54 -12.81
CA CYS A 244 11.25 13.21 -11.43
C CYS A 244 10.40 14.32 -10.78
N ALA A 245 10.75 15.59 -10.98
CA ALA A 245 9.99 16.72 -10.44
C ALA A 245 8.57 16.79 -11.04
N LEU A 246 8.42 16.61 -12.36
CA LEU A 246 7.11 16.61 -13.03
C LEU A 246 6.22 15.45 -12.57
N ILE A 247 6.81 14.25 -12.42
CA ILE A 247 6.10 13.07 -11.91
C ILE A 247 5.68 13.28 -10.44
N SER A 248 6.60 13.75 -9.59
CA SER A 248 6.33 14.01 -8.17
C SER A 248 5.23 15.05 -8.00
N LYS A 249 5.23 16.13 -8.80
CA LYS A 249 4.18 17.15 -8.79
C LYS A 249 2.79 16.55 -8.97
N SER A 250 2.68 15.51 -9.80
CA SER A 250 1.43 14.78 -10.07
C SER A 250 1.19 13.61 -9.10
N ALA A 251 1.82 13.61 -7.94
CA ALA A 251 1.65 12.61 -6.88
C ALA A 251 2.13 11.18 -7.17
N GLY A 252 2.99 11.01 -8.19
CA GLY A 252 3.61 9.73 -8.53
C GLY A 252 4.81 9.40 -7.63
N GLY A 253 4.85 8.17 -7.11
CA GLY A 253 6.07 7.62 -6.47
C GLY A 253 7.09 7.19 -7.53
N ILE A 254 8.39 7.32 -7.23
CA ILE A 254 9.46 7.05 -8.21
C ILE A 254 10.38 5.93 -7.73
N GLY A 255 10.72 5.00 -8.63
CA GLY A 255 11.92 4.19 -8.56
C GLY A 255 12.92 4.66 -9.62
N LEU A 256 14.16 4.97 -9.24
CA LEU A 256 15.19 5.46 -10.16
C LEU A 256 16.45 4.60 -10.01
N ASN A 257 16.90 3.97 -11.09
CA ASN A 257 18.23 3.36 -11.09
C ASN A 257 19.31 4.37 -11.47
N VAL A 258 20.44 4.30 -10.76
CA VAL A 258 21.61 5.18 -10.97
C VAL A 258 22.89 4.40 -11.27
N HIS A 259 22.76 3.13 -11.67
CA HIS A 259 23.88 2.19 -11.91
C HIS A 259 24.90 2.70 -12.92
N CYS A 260 24.47 3.53 -13.87
CA CYS A 260 25.31 4.02 -14.95
C CYS A 260 26.17 5.24 -14.59
N ILE A 261 25.91 5.91 -13.46
CA ILE A 261 26.63 7.12 -13.08
C ILE A 261 28.02 6.78 -12.57
N ARG A 262 29.05 7.48 -13.08
CA ARG A 262 30.44 7.20 -12.71
C ARG A 262 30.70 7.41 -11.22
N ALA A 263 31.49 6.51 -10.64
CA ALA A 263 31.91 6.57 -9.25
C ALA A 263 32.89 7.71 -8.95
N LYS A 264 33.02 8.05 -7.67
CA LYS A 264 33.96 9.06 -7.16
C LYS A 264 35.39 8.80 -7.61
N GLY A 265 36.12 9.86 -7.95
CA GLY A 265 37.52 9.77 -8.40
C GLY A 265 37.70 9.42 -9.88
N THR A 266 36.62 9.13 -10.61
CA THR A 266 36.68 8.85 -12.06
C THR A 266 36.96 10.12 -12.85
N ALA A 267 37.92 10.08 -13.78
CA ALA A 267 38.30 11.22 -14.61
C ALA A 267 37.11 11.75 -15.44
N ILE A 268 37.05 13.07 -15.62
CA ILE A 268 36.06 13.74 -16.46
C ILE A 268 36.78 14.35 -17.66
N ASN A 269 36.54 13.75 -18.83
CA ASN A 269 37.06 14.27 -20.10
C ASN A 269 36.55 15.70 -20.35
N GLY A 270 37.45 16.61 -20.71
CA GLY A 270 37.14 18.00 -21.05
C GLY A 270 37.26 19.01 -19.90
N THR A 271 37.07 18.61 -18.64
CA THR A 271 37.22 19.52 -17.47
C THR A 271 38.53 19.32 -16.71
N ASN A 272 39.29 18.27 -17.02
CA ASN A 272 40.51 17.86 -16.31
C ASN A 272 40.28 17.64 -14.79
N GLY A 273 39.05 17.37 -14.39
CA GLY A 273 38.64 17.10 -13.01
C GLY A 273 38.31 15.62 -12.78
N VAL A 274 37.96 15.29 -11.54
CA VAL A 274 37.45 13.97 -11.14
C VAL A 274 36.01 14.07 -10.66
N SER A 275 35.24 13.00 -10.85
CA SER A 275 33.86 12.89 -10.37
C SER A 275 33.80 12.90 -8.85
N ASN A 276 32.76 13.55 -8.31
CA ASN A 276 32.44 13.49 -6.88
C ASN A 276 31.57 12.26 -6.51
N GLY A 277 31.19 11.45 -7.50
CA GLY A 277 30.40 10.23 -7.30
C GLY A 277 28.92 10.47 -7.05
N LEU A 278 28.23 9.45 -6.56
CA LEU A 278 26.77 9.44 -6.38
C LEU A 278 26.28 10.40 -5.28
N VAL A 279 27.03 10.57 -4.19
CA VAL A 279 26.54 11.27 -2.99
C VAL A 279 26.05 12.69 -3.29
N PRO A 280 26.85 13.58 -3.92
CA PRO A 280 26.39 14.96 -4.19
C PRO A 280 25.25 15.02 -5.20
N MET A 281 25.23 14.11 -6.18
CA MET A 281 24.11 14.00 -7.12
C MET A 281 22.82 13.68 -6.37
N LEU A 282 22.84 12.68 -5.49
CA LEU A 282 21.66 12.24 -4.76
C LEU A 282 21.15 13.30 -3.76
N GLN A 283 22.00 14.20 -3.27
CA GLN A 283 21.54 15.36 -2.49
C GLN A 283 20.66 16.31 -3.30
N VAL A 284 20.95 16.49 -4.60
CA VAL A 284 20.10 17.30 -5.49
C VAL A 284 18.72 16.65 -5.64
N PHE A 285 18.68 15.33 -5.83
CA PHE A 285 17.42 14.57 -5.87
C PHE A 285 16.67 14.63 -4.52
N ASN A 286 17.39 14.54 -3.40
CA ASN A 286 16.80 14.67 -2.05
C ASN A 286 16.10 16.02 -1.88
N ASN A 287 16.80 17.11 -2.19
CA ASN A 287 16.26 18.46 -2.05
C ASN A 287 15.07 18.69 -3.01
N THR A 288 15.09 18.07 -4.19
CA THR A 288 13.97 18.10 -5.13
C THR A 288 12.76 17.35 -4.58
N ALA A 289 12.95 16.17 -3.98
CA ALA A 289 11.87 15.41 -3.34
C ALA A 289 11.20 16.21 -2.21
N ARG A 290 11.98 16.95 -1.42
CA ARG A 290 11.48 17.86 -0.38
C ARG A 290 10.74 19.07 -0.93
N TYR A 291 11.21 19.62 -2.05
CA TYR A 291 10.63 20.83 -2.65
C TYR A 291 9.29 20.55 -3.33
N VAL A 292 9.16 19.41 -4.01
CA VAL A 292 7.95 19.05 -4.78
C VAL A 292 7.04 18.14 -3.93
N ASP A 293 6.43 18.73 -2.90
CA ASP A 293 5.65 18.04 -1.84
C ASP A 293 4.15 17.82 -2.14
N GLN A 294 3.78 17.77 -3.43
CA GLN A 294 2.43 17.41 -3.91
C GLN A 294 1.30 18.34 -3.40
N GLY A 295 1.57 19.64 -3.29
CA GLY A 295 0.52 20.66 -3.10
C GLY A 295 0.02 20.77 -1.66
N GLY A 296 0.94 21.03 -0.72
CA GLY A 296 0.63 21.30 0.68
C GLY A 296 0.69 20.07 1.57
N ASN A 297 1.72 19.22 1.40
CA ASN A 297 1.95 18.01 2.18
C ASN A 297 0.80 16.99 2.17
N LYS A 298 -0.06 16.96 1.13
CA LYS A 298 -1.05 15.88 0.98
C LYS A 298 -0.37 14.51 0.91
N ARG A 299 0.82 14.45 0.30
CA ARG A 299 1.71 13.28 0.28
C ARG A 299 3.14 13.75 -0.09
N PRO A 300 4.16 13.54 0.75
CA PRO A 300 5.53 13.96 0.43
C PRO A 300 6.07 13.29 -0.85
N GLY A 301 6.91 13.99 -1.61
CA GLY A 301 7.65 13.40 -2.72
C GLY A 301 8.54 12.25 -2.22
N ALA A 302 8.48 11.09 -2.88
CA ALA A 302 9.15 9.87 -2.41
C ALA A 302 9.82 9.13 -3.57
N PHE A 303 11.15 9.12 -3.56
CA PHE A 303 11.97 8.47 -4.60
C PHE A 303 12.78 7.33 -3.96
N ALA A 304 12.66 6.12 -4.51
CA ALA A 304 13.55 5.01 -4.22
C ALA A 304 14.68 4.96 -5.24
N ILE A 305 15.92 5.09 -4.77
CA ILE A 305 17.12 5.03 -5.57
C ILE A 305 17.66 3.60 -5.56
N TYR A 306 17.90 3.03 -6.73
CA TYR A 306 18.39 1.68 -6.91
C TYR A 306 19.85 1.67 -7.36
N LEU A 307 20.65 0.84 -6.69
CA LEU A 307 22.07 0.62 -7.01
C LEU A 307 22.42 -0.88 -7.01
N GLU A 308 23.23 -1.34 -7.96
CA GLU A 308 23.81 -2.68 -7.93
C GLU A 308 25.04 -2.73 -7.00
N PRO A 309 25.24 -3.82 -6.23
CA PRO A 309 26.26 -3.87 -5.17
C PRO A 309 27.71 -3.92 -5.66
N TRP A 310 27.96 -4.02 -6.97
CA TRP A 310 29.31 -3.89 -7.54
C TRP A 310 29.74 -2.43 -7.72
N HIS A 311 28.83 -1.47 -7.61
CA HIS A 311 29.18 -0.07 -7.86
C HIS A 311 30.21 0.45 -6.85
N ALA A 312 31.23 1.18 -7.31
CA ALA A 312 32.34 1.60 -6.44
C ALA A 312 31.97 2.56 -5.30
N ASP A 313 30.86 3.30 -5.42
CA ASP A 313 30.31 4.14 -4.34
C ASP A 313 29.31 3.38 -3.41
N ILE A 314 29.30 2.04 -3.41
CA ILE A 314 28.29 1.26 -2.64
C ILE A 314 28.35 1.53 -1.13
N PHE A 315 29.53 1.70 -0.55
CA PHE A 315 29.66 1.92 0.89
C PHE A 315 29.06 3.27 1.30
N GLU A 316 29.37 4.34 0.57
CA GLU A 316 28.81 5.66 0.80
C GLU A 316 27.30 5.70 0.55
N PHE A 317 26.82 4.99 -0.49
CA PHE A 317 25.40 4.87 -0.80
C PHE A 317 24.61 4.28 0.38
N LEU A 318 25.16 3.24 1.03
CA LEU A 318 24.52 2.59 2.17
C LEU A 318 24.41 3.52 3.39
N GLU A 319 25.27 4.53 3.54
CA GLU A 319 25.26 5.46 4.68
C GLU A 319 24.27 6.64 4.52
N LEU A 320 23.71 6.86 3.32
CA LEU A 320 22.97 8.08 3.00
C LEU A 320 21.71 8.32 3.85
N LYS A 321 21.09 7.24 4.36
CA LYS A 321 19.87 7.32 5.19
C LYS A 321 20.14 7.38 6.69
N LYS A 322 21.40 7.21 7.13
CA LYS A 322 21.69 7.19 8.56
C LYS A 322 21.40 8.51 9.25
N ASN A 323 21.05 8.42 10.53
CA ASN A 323 20.75 9.60 11.34
C ASN A 323 22.03 10.32 11.78
N ASP A 324 23.11 9.59 12.04
CA ASP A 324 24.42 10.14 12.38
C ASP A 324 25.20 10.65 11.15
N GLY A 325 26.31 11.34 11.37
CA GLY A 325 27.18 11.89 10.32
C GLY A 325 26.78 13.28 9.80
N THR A 326 27.62 13.84 8.92
CA THR A 326 27.43 15.20 8.39
C THR A 326 26.31 15.25 7.34
N ASP A 327 25.47 16.29 7.38
CA ASP A 327 24.36 16.46 6.43
C ASP A 327 24.84 16.54 4.96
N SER A 328 26.06 17.04 4.74
CA SER A 328 26.71 17.05 3.43
C SER A 328 26.94 15.67 2.81
N ASN A 329 26.79 14.59 3.59
CA ASN A 329 26.93 13.20 3.14
C ASN A 329 25.65 12.39 3.40
N ARG A 330 24.49 13.05 3.46
CA ARG A 330 23.19 12.43 3.75
C ARG A 330 22.12 12.89 2.79
N ALA A 331 21.13 12.01 2.58
CA ALA A 331 19.95 12.25 1.75
C ALA A 331 18.76 11.45 2.31
N ARG A 332 18.32 11.83 3.52
CA ARG A 332 17.39 11.04 4.35
C ARG A 332 15.96 10.96 3.81
N ASP A 333 15.55 11.93 2.98
CA ASP A 333 14.22 11.99 2.37
C ASP A 333 14.09 11.05 1.16
N LEU A 334 15.21 10.50 0.67
CA LEU A 334 15.21 9.43 -0.31
C LEU A 334 15.07 8.05 0.35
N PHE A 335 14.58 7.11 -0.44
CA PHE A 335 14.59 5.69 -0.13
C PHE A 335 15.68 5.00 -0.95
N TYR A 336 16.15 3.86 -0.47
CA TYR A 336 17.29 3.17 -1.05
C TYR A 336 16.96 1.69 -1.26
N GLY A 337 17.26 1.16 -2.44
CA GLY A 337 17.10 -0.24 -2.79
C GLY A 337 18.37 -0.77 -3.45
N LEU A 338 18.65 -2.05 -3.23
CA LEU A 338 19.71 -2.77 -3.90
C LEU A 338 19.13 -3.68 -4.98
N TRP A 339 19.76 -3.64 -6.14
CA TRP A 339 19.46 -4.50 -7.28
C TRP A 339 20.55 -5.58 -7.37
N VAL A 340 20.32 -6.69 -6.68
CA VAL A 340 21.35 -7.67 -6.31
C VAL A 340 21.46 -8.79 -7.35
N PRO A 341 22.62 -8.97 -8.02
CA PRO A 341 22.86 -10.13 -8.87
C PRO A 341 23.10 -11.40 -8.04
N ASP A 342 22.75 -12.57 -8.59
CA ASP A 342 22.96 -13.89 -8.01
C ASP A 342 24.44 -14.10 -7.68
N LEU A 343 25.36 -13.58 -8.50
CA LEU A 343 26.81 -13.67 -8.27
C LEU A 343 27.24 -13.06 -6.93
N PHE A 344 26.66 -11.92 -6.54
CA PHE A 344 26.98 -11.31 -5.25
C PHE A 344 26.60 -12.24 -4.11
N MET A 345 25.40 -12.82 -4.16
CA MET A 345 24.92 -13.77 -3.15
C MET A 345 25.79 -15.04 -3.11
N LYS A 346 26.16 -15.59 -4.26
CA LYS A 346 27.09 -16.73 -4.36
C LYS A 346 28.44 -16.41 -3.71
N ARG A 347 29.06 -15.27 -4.05
CA ARG A 347 30.35 -14.84 -3.49
C ARG A 347 30.25 -14.57 -1.99
N THR A 348 29.14 -14.02 -1.49
CA THR A 348 28.91 -13.83 -0.05
C THR A 348 28.81 -15.18 0.69
N GLU A 349 28.10 -16.15 0.13
CA GLU A 349 27.97 -17.50 0.70
C GLU A 349 29.35 -18.18 0.82
N THR A 350 30.15 -18.15 -0.24
CA THR A 350 31.46 -18.80 -0.32
C THR A 350 32.63 -18.00 0.24
N ASP A 351 32.38 -16.83 0.83
CA ASP A 351 33.43 -15.88 1.26
C ASP A 351 34.43 -15.47 0.15
N GLY A 352 33.92 -15.35 -1.08
CA GLY A 352 34.68 -14.92 -2.25
C GLY A 352 35.03 -13.43 -2.24
N MET A 353 35.95 -13.05 -3.13
CA MET A 353 36.23 -11.64 -3.43
C MET A 353 35.10 -11.02 -4.25
N TRP A 354 34.88 -9.74 -4.03
CA TRP A 354 33.93 -8.89 -4.74
C TRP A 354 34.64 -7.62 -5.21
N SER A 355 34.65 -7.41 -6.51
CA SER A 355 35.23 -6.25 -7.17
C SER A 355 34.24 -5.10 -7.25
N LEU A 356 34.66 -3.95 -6.73
CA LEU A 356 33.94 -2.69 -6.82
C LEU A 356 34.40 -1.93 -8.07
N MET A 357 33.46 -1.66 -8.96
CA MET A 357 33.71 -1.16 -10.32
C MET A 357 33.01 0.17 -10.57
N CYS A 358 33.64 1.02 -11.39
CA CYS A 358 33.00 2.20 -11.95
C CYS A 358 32.32 1.84 -13.27
N PRO A 359 31.03 2.19 -13.51
CA PRO A 359 30.35 1.87 -14.76
C PRO A 359 31.00 2.49 -16.00
N HIS A 360 31.71 3.61 -15.84
CA HIS A 360 32.50 4.21 -16.93
C HIS A 360 33.67 3.32 -17.36
N GLU A 361 34.27 2.59 -16.41
CA GLU A 361 35.40 1.69 -16.65
C GLU A 361 34.95 0.27 -16.98
N CYS A 362 33.72 -0.11 -16.58
CA CYS A 362 33.14 -1.43 -16.74
C CYS A 362 31.71 -1.32 -17.30
N PRO A 363 31.54 -0.82 -18.54
CA PRO A 363 30.22 -0.57 -19.12
C PRO A 363 29.45 -1.87 -19.39
N GLY A 364 28.12 -1.80 -19.43
CA GLY A 364 27.25 -2.93 -19.81
C GLY A 364 26.86 -3.88 -18.67
N LEU A 365 27.47 -3.78 -17.47
CA LEU A 365 27.08 -4.60 -16.32
C LEU A 365 25.61 -4.41 -15.91
N ALA A 366 25.08 -3.19 -16.01
CA ALA A 366 23.68 -2.89 -15.75
C ALA A 366 22.73 -3.32 -16.89
N ASP A 367 23.28 -3.68 -18.06
CA ASP A 367 22.52 -4.01 -19.27
C ASP A 367 22.43 -5.51 -19.53
N CYS A 368 23.04 -6.35 -18.69
CA CYS A 368 22.97 -7.81 -18.74
C CYS A 368 22.62 -8.40 -17.37
N TRP A 369 22.22 -9.67 -17.33
CA TRP A 369 21.84 -10.39 -16.11
C TRP A 369 22.20 -11.88 -16.21
N GLY A 370 22.15 -12.60 -15.09
CA GLY A 370 22.43 -14.04 -15.03
C GLY A 370 23.83 -14.39 -15.52
N GLN A 371 23.94 -15.40 -16.38
CA GLN A 371 25.22 -15.90 -16.88
C GLN A 371 26.00 -14.87 -17.71
N GLU A 372 25.31 -14.01 -18.46
CA GLU A 372 25.95 -12.95 -19.24
C GLU A 372 26.61 -11.92 -18.33
N PHE A 373 25.91 -11.53 -17.25
CA PHE A 373 26.47 -10.67 -16.21
C PHE A 373 27.67 -11.32 -15.53
N GLU A 374 27.56 -12.59 -15.13
CA GLU A 374 28.66 -13.33 -14.48
C GLU A 374 29.91 -13.34 -15.36
N ALA A 375 29.77 -13.71 -16.64
CA ALA A 375 30.89 -13.74 -17.58
C ALA A 375 31.51 -12.36 -17.82
N LEU A 376 30.68 -11.31 -17.97
CA LEU A 376 31.16 -9.93 -18.18
C LEU A 376 31.90 -9.39 -16.95
N TYR A 377 31.33 -9.62 -15.77
CA TYR A 377 31.91 -9.19 -14.50
C TYR A 377 33.27 -9.87 -14.25
N GLU A 378 33.34 -11.19 -14.38
CA GLU A 378 34.58 -11.94 -14.18
C GLU A 378 35.65 -11.61 -15.23
N ARG A 379 35.24 -11.29 -16.47
CA ARG A 379 36.16 -10.75 -17.47
C ARG A 379 36.81 -9.45 -16.99
N TYR A 380 36.03 -8.50 -16.46
CA TYR A 380 36.58 -7.26 -15.92
C TYR A 380 37.46 -7.48 -14.69
N GLU A 381 37.14 -8.46 -13.83
CA GLU A 381 38.04 -8.87 -12.74
C GLU A 381 39.39 -9.35 -13.29
N ASN A 382 39.39 -10.22 -14.32
CA ASN A 382 40.58 -10.77 -14.95
C ASN A 382 41.42 -9.70 -15.70
N GLU A 383 40.76 -8.69 -16.26
CA GLU A 383 41.41 -7.53 -16.89
C GLU A 383 41.98 -6.53 -15.87
N GLY A 384 41.75 -6.74 -14.56
CA GLY A 384 42.16 -5.80 -13.52
C GLY A 384 41.36 -4.50 -13.51
N ARG A 385 40.17 -4.48 -14.12
CA ARG A 385 39.29 -3.31 -14.24
C ARG A 385 38.36 -3.23 -13.03
N PHE A 386 38.93 -2.86 -11.89
CA PHE A 386 38.18 -2.56 -10.68
C PHE A 386 38.88 -1.47 -9.89
N ARG A 387 38.13 -0.75 -9.07
CA ARG A 387 38.69 0.28 -8.18
C ARG A 387 39.24 -0.33 -6.91
N VAL A 388 38.48 -1.24 -6.31
CA VAL A 388 38.82 -1.92 -5.06
C VAL A 388 38.27 -3.33 -5.11
N GLN A 389 38.98 -4.28 -4.50
CA GLN A 389 38.46 -5.62 -4.22
C GLN A 389 38.30 -5.78 -2.72
N VAL A 390 37.14 -6.26 -2.29
CA VAL A 390 36.79 -6.53 -0.89
C VAL A 390 36.24 -7.94 -0.75
N LYS A 391 36.13 -8.46 0.47
CA LYS A 391 35.35 -9.67 0.69
C LYS A 391 33.87 -9.38 0.46
N ALA A 392 33.16 -10.24 -0.26
CA ALA A 392 31.71 -10.08 -0.49
C ALA A 392 30.91 -9.98 0.82
N ARG A 393 31.40 -10.65 1.88
CA ARG A 393 30.81 -10.58 3.23
C ARG A 393 30.97 -9.21 3.90
N GLU A 394 31.97 -8.40 3.54
CA GLU A 394 32.13 -7.06 4.10
C GLU A 394 31.02 -6.12 3.61
N VAL A 395 30.76 -6.11 2.30
CA VAL A 395 29.63 -5.36 1.71
C VAL A 395 28.32 -5.87 2.30
N PHE A 396 28.14 -7.19 2.34
CA PHE A 396 26.91 -7.79 2.86
C PHE A 396 26.66 -7.46 4.34
N LYS A 397 27.70 -7.53 5.18
CA LYS A 397 27.61 -7.13 6.59
C LYS A 397 27.16 -5.69 6.72
N LYS A 398 27.70 -4.79 5.90
CA LYS A 398 27.33 -3.37 5.90
C LYS A 398 25.87 -3.14 5.49
N ILE A 399 25.38 -3.90 4.52
CA ILE A 399 23.96 -3.88 4.10
C ILE A 399 23.06 -4.22 5.28
N VAL A 400 23.35 -5.34 5.97
CA VAL A 400 22.53 -5.80 7.09
C VAL A 400 22.60 -4.83 8.29
N GLU A 401 23.78 -4.33 8.63
CA GLU A 401 23.94 -3.32 9.70
C GLU A 401 23.06 -2.10 9.45
N ASN A 402 23.07 -1.56 8.23
CA ASN A 402 22.30 -0.37 7.89
C ASN A 402 20.79 -0.64 7.84
N GLN A 403 20.36 -1.86 7.48
CA GLN A 403 18.95 -2.24 7.57
C GLN A 403 18.46 -2.39 9.00
N ILE A 404 19.31 -2.89 9.90
CA ILE A 404 18.98 -2.97 11.32
C ILE A 404 18.81 -1.55 11.90
N GLU A 405 19.67 -0.62 11.50
CA GLU A 405 19.65 0.77 11.98
C GLU A 405 18.53 1.61 11.37
N THR A 406 18.29 1.50 10.06
CA THR A 406 17.44 2.43 9.30
C THR A 406 16.21 1.78 8.64
N GLY A 407 16.13 0.45 8.64
CA GLY A 407 15.12 -0.31 7.88
C GLY A 407 15.37 -0.37 6.37
N ALA A 408 16.50 0.17 5.88
CA ALA A 408 16.89 0.28 4.48
C ALA A 408 18.36 -0.15 4.29
N PRO A 409 18.81 -0.55 3.08
CA PRO A 409 18.07 -0.53 1.82
C PRO A 409 17.06 -1.67 1.65
N TYR A 410 16.18 -1.54 0.66
CA TYR A 410 15.38 -2.63 0.13
C TYR A 410 16.27 -3.65 -0.59
N ILE A 411 15.84 -4.90 -0.70
CA ILE A 411 16.59 -5.97 -1.39
C ILE A 411 15.75 -6.61 -2.46
N LEU A 412 16.22 -6.49 -3.70
CA LEU A 412 15.61 -7.11 -4.86
C LEU A 412 16.66 -7.91 -5.63
N PHE A 413 16.28 -9.09 -6.10
CA PHE A 413 17.18 -10.00 -6.80
C PHE A 413 17.04 -9.80 -8.31
N LYS A 414 18.01 -9.07 -8.89
CA LYS A 414 18.08 -8.68 -10.31
C LYS A 414 17.78 -9.85 -11.23
N ASP A 415 18.42 -10.98 -10.98
CA ASP A 415 18.33 -12.13 -11.87
C ASP A 415 16.99 -12.84 -11.75
N ALA A 416 16.41 -12.94 -10.54
CA ALA A 416 15.06 -13.47 -10.37
C ALA A 416 14.00 -12.57 -11.04
N CYS A 417 14.19 -11.25 -10.97
CA CYS A 417 13.34 -10.26 -11.63
C CYS A 417 13.38 -10.41 -13.16
N ASN A 418 14.58 -10.46 -13.75
CA ASN A 418 14.75 -10.54 -15.20
C ASN A 418 14.37 -11.91 -15.78
N ARG A 419 14.83 -13.01 -15.15
CA ARG A 419 14.57 -14.39 -15.59
C ARG A 419 13.09 -14.75 -15.62
N LYS A 420 12.29 -14.09 -14.78
CA LYS A 420 10.88 -14.43 -14.55
C LYS A 420 9.95 -13.27 -14.84
N SER A 421 10.33 -12.44 -15.82
CA SER A 421 9.50 -11.34 -16.32
C SER A 421 8.99 -11.66 -17.71
N ASN A 422 7.70 -11.41 -17.93
CA ASN A 422 7.14 -11.47 -19.28
C ASN A 422 7.66 -10.33 -20.19
N GLN A 423 8.32 -9.32 -19.63
CA GLN A 423 8.96 -8.24 -20.37
C GLN A 423 10.44 -8.53 -20.70
N GLN A 424 10.94 -9.74 -20.49
CA GLN A 424 12.36 -10.06 -20.76
C GLN A 424 12.80 -9.86 -22.22
N ASN A 425 11.86 -9.80 -23.16
CA ASN A 425 12.14 -9.51 -24.58
C ASN A 425 12.44 -8.03 -24.87
N LEU A 426 12.22 -7.13 -23.91
CA LEU A 426 12.46 -5.69 -24.08
C LEU A 426 13.91 -5.28 -23.79
N GLY A 427 14.62 -6.08 -22.99
CA GLY A 427 15.94 -5.79 -22.47
C GLY A 427 16.03 -6.02 -20.96
N THR A 428 17.17 -5.69 -20.37
CA THR A 428 17.42 -5.86 -18.94
C THR A 428 16.62 -4.86 -18.12
N ILE A 429 15.81 -5.34 -17.19
CA ILE A 429 15.13 -4.56 -16.16
C ILE A 429 16.15 -4.17 -15.09
N LYS A 430 16.21 -2.85 -14.80
CA LYS A 430 17.27 -2.24 -14.00
C LYS A 430 16.86 -1.86 -12.58
N CYS A 431 15.57 -1.78 -12.27
CA CYS A 431 15.09 -1.49 -10.93
C CYS A 431 13.64 -1.91 -10.73
N SER A 432 13.14 -1.67 -9.52
CA SER A 432 11.73 -1.69 -9.18
C SER A 432 11.24 -0.26 -8.85
N ASN A 433 10.00 -0.14 -8.38
CA ASN A 433 9.38 1.12 -7.97
C ASN A 433 9.68 1.48 -6.50
N LEU A 434 9.00 2.51 -5.99
CA LEU A 434 9.07 2.93 -4.59
C LEU A 434 8.75 1.82 -3.57
N CYS A 435 7.81 0.93 -3.90
CA CYS A 435 7.27 -0.07 -2.96
C CYS A 435 7.73 -1.51 -3.26
N THR A 436 8.64 -1.69 -4.22
CA THR A 436 9.31 -2.97 -4.54
C THR A 436 8.42 -4.07 -5.14
N GLU A 437 7.18 -3.79 -5.54
CA GLU A 437 6.26 -4.75 -6.16
C GLU A 437 6.28 -4.73 -7.70
N ILE A 438 6.73 -3.62 -8.31
CA ILE A 438 6.69 -3.42 -9.76
C ILE A 438 8.03 -3.74 -10.39
N VAL A 439 8.04 -4.61 -11.38
CA VAL A 439 9.24 -5.04 -12.09
C VAL A 439 8.99 -4.88 -13.58
N GLN A 440 9.28 -3.69 -14.09
CA GLN A 440 8.99 -3.29 -15.46
C GLN A 440 10.23 -2.72 -16.13
N TYR A 441 10.34 -2.94 -17.43
CA TYR A 441 11.41 -2.37 -18.24
C TYR A 441 11.34 -0.84 -18.26
N SER A 442 12.51 -0.20 -18.22
CA SER A 442 12.65 1.24 -18.44
C SER A 442 13.95 1.52 -19.18
N SER A 443 13.96 2.61 -19.95
CA SER A 443 15.12 3.12 -20.67
C SER A 443 15.10 4.67 -20.62
N PRO A 444 16.12 5.37 -21.14
CA PRO A 444 16.06 6.82 -21.27
C PRO A 444 14.82 7.34 -22.05
N GLU A 445 14.26 6.53 -22.95
CA GLU A 445 13.09 6.83 -23.79
C GLU A 445 11.76 6.29 -23.22
N GLU A 446 11.82 5.40 -22.23
CA GLU A 446 10.67 4.70 -21.67
C GLU A 446 10.68 4.74 -20.15
N ILE A 447 9.72 5.47 -19.58
CA ILE A 447 9.49 5.49 -18.14
C ILE A 447 8.34 4.55 -17.85
N ALA A 448 8.61 3.45 -17.14
CA ALA A 448 7.57 2.46 -16.83
C ALA A 448 6.51 3.06 -15.89
N VAL A 449 5.26 2.62 -16.03
CA VAL A 449 4.10 3.19 -15.32
C VAL A 449 3.28 2.09 -14.68
N CYS A 450 2.87 2.31 -13.44
CA CYS A 450 2.08 1.33 -12.71
C CYS A 450 0.63 1.79 -12.47
N ASN A 451 -0.32 0.98 -12.96
CA ASN A 451 -1.76 1.17 -12.81
C ASN A 451 -2.28 0.12 -11.81
N LEU A 452 -2.78 0.55 -10.65
CA LEU A 452 -2.94 -0.29 -9.47
C LEU A 452 -4.39 -0.38 -8.96
N ALA A 453 -4.80 -1.58 -8.57
CA ALA A 453 -6.03 -1.83 -7.80
C ALA A 453 -5.85 -3.04 -6.88
N SER A 454 -6.67 -3.14 -5.83
CA SER A 454 -6.60 -4.25 -4.85
C SER A 454 -7.96 -4.89 -4.63
N ILE A 455 -8.00 -6.22 -4.63
CA ILE A 455 -9.17 -7.02 -4.30
C ILE A 455 -9.25 -7.24 -2.78
N ALA A 456 -10.45 -7.10 -2.21
CA ALA A 456 -10.71 -7.30 -0.78
C ALA A 456 -11.03 -8.78 -0.49
N LEU A 457 -10.02 -9.56 -0.11
CA LEU A 457 -10.12 -11.03 -0.02
C LEU A 457 -11.14 -11.52 1.02
N ASN A 458 -11.37 -10.75 2.08
CA ASN A 458 -12.36 -11.06 3.10
C ASN A 458 -13.80 -11.14 2.55
N LYS A 459 -14.10 -10.46 1.45
CA LYS A 459 -15.44 -10.46 0.83
C LYS A 459 -15.82 -11.77 0.18
N PHE A 460 -14.85 -12.62 -0.13
CA PHE A 460 -15.06 -13.91 -0.80
C PHE A 460 -15.21 -15.07 0.18
N VAL A 461 -15.21 -14.80 1.48
CA VAL A 461 -15.49 -15.81 2.50
C VAL A 461 -16.98 -15.82 2.81
N ALA A 462 -17.65 -16.90 2.44
CA ALA A 462 -19.02 -17.20 2.85
C ALA A 462 -19.00 -17.98 4.17
N VAL A 463 -19.81 -17.54 5.13
CA VAL A 463 -19.99 -18.19 6.44
C VAL A 463 -21.46 -18.54 6.58
N ASP A 464 -21.76 -19.83 6.69
CA ASP A 464 -23.10 -20.35 6.94
C ASP A 464 -23.03 -21.34 8.13
N GLY A 465 -23.45 -20.87 9.31
CA GLY A 465 -23.18 -21.55 10.57
C GLY A 465 -21.68 -21.78 10.77
N ASP A 466 -21.30 -23.04 10.96
CA ASP A 466 -19.89 -23.46 11.09
C ASP A 466 -19.20 -23.70 9.74
N THR A 467 -19.95 -23.72 8.64
CA THR A 467 -19.40 -23.96 7.30
C THR A 467 -18.77 -22.67 6.77
N ARG A 468 -17.49 -22.75 6.39
CA ARG A 468 -16.71 -21.65 5.83
C ARG A 468 -16.23 -22.04 4.45
N LYS A 469 -16.54 -21.25 3.43
CA LYS A 469 -16.12 -21.50 2.05
C LYS A 469 -15.57 -20.23 1.42
N PHE A 470 -14.46 -20.37 0.71
CA PHE A 470 -13.92 -19.31 -0.13
C PHE A 470 -14.49 -19.42 -1.55
N ASP A 471 -15.05 -18.32 -2.07
CA ASP A 471 -15.66 -18.26 -3.40
C ASP A 471 -14.64 -17.86 -4.48
N PHE A 472 -13.97 -18.87 -5.04
CA PHE A 472 -13.01 -18.68 -6.12
C PHE A 472 -13.66 -18.25 -7.44
N VAL A 473 -14.92 -18.62 -7.69
CA VAL A 473 -15.62 -18.22 -8.93
C VAL A 473 -15.87 -16.72 -8.90
N LYS A 474 -16.40 -16.21 -7.79
CA LYS A 474 -16.61 -14.77 -7.63
C LYS A 474 -15.29 -13.99 -7.65
N LEU A 475 -14.22 -14.55 -7.06
CA LEU A 475 -12.88 -13.94 -7.12
C LEU A 475 -12.38 -13.81 -8.55
N HIS A 476 -12.55 -14.85 -9.36
CA HIS A 476 -12.18 -14.85 -10.78
C HIS A 476 -12.97 -13.81 -11.57
N GLU A 477 -14.29 -13.73 -11.39
CA GLU A 477 -15.15 -12.70 -12.01
C GLU A 477 -14.68 -11.28 -11.68
N VAL A 478 -14.41 -11.00 -10.39
CA VAL A 478 -13.96 -9.69 -9.95
C VAL A 478 -12.57 -9.38 -10.52
N ALA A 479 -11.65 -10.35 -10.54
CA ALA A 479 -10.34 -10.17 -11.16
C ALA A 479 -10.45 -9.76 -12.63
N LYS A 480 -11.36 -10.38 -13.40
CA LYS A 480 -11.63 -10.00 -14.80
C LYS A 480 -12.09 -8.56 -14.93
N VAL A 481 -13.03 -8.12 -14.10
CA VAL A 481 -13.52 -6.72 -14.10
C VAL A 481 -12.38 -5.75 -13.80
N VAL A 482 -11.61 -6.01 -12.74
CA VAL A 482 -10.52 -5.10 -12.36
C VAL A 482 -9.43 -5.03 -13.44
N THR A 483 -9.12 -6.14 -14.11
CA THR A 483 -8.22 -6.16 -15.26
C THR A 483 -8.72 -5.26 -16.39
N ARG A 484 -10.01 -5.34 -16.75
CA ARG A 484 -10.61 -4.43 -17.75
C ARG A 484 -10.53 -2.97 -17.32
N ASN A 485 -10.80 -2.68 -16.05
CA ASN A 485 -10.74 -1.34 -15.51
C ASN A 485 -9.32 -0.76 -15.59
N LEU A 486 -8.32 -1.52 -15.14
CA LEU A 486 -6.93 -1.11 -15.20
C LEU A 486 -6.42 -0.97 -16.64
N ASN A 487 -6.91 -1.79 -17.58
CA ASN A 487 -6.60 -1.60 -19.00
C ASN A 487 -7.18 -0.28 -19.53
N LYS A 488 -8.42 0.08 -19.18
CA LYS A 488 -9.01 1.38 -19.55
C LYS A 488 -8.27 2.56 -18.92
N VAL A 489 -7.81 2.42 -17.68
CA VAL A 489 -6.99 3.44 -16.99
C VAL A 489 -5.77 3.85 -17.82
N ILE A 490 -5.13 2.92 -18.54
CA ILE A 490 -3.98 3.23 -19.42
C ILE A 490 -4.36 4.28 -20.47
N ASP A 491 -5.54 4.18 -21.06
CA ASP A 491 -5.95 5.05 -22.16
C ASP A 491 -6.45 6.42 -21.67
N VAL A 492 -7.15 6.46 -20.54
CA VAL A 492 -7.70 7.71 -19.97
C VAL A 492 -6.70 8.50 -19.13
N ASN A 493 -5.57 7.89 -18.73
CA ASN A 493 -4.60 8.52 -17.84
C ASN A 493 -3.92 9.73 -18.49
N TYR A 494 -3.80 10.81 -17.72
CA TYR A 494 -2.91 11.93 -18.03
C TYR A 494 -1.46 11.59 -17.66
N TYR A 495 -0.56 11.61 -18.65
CA TYR A 495 0.86 11.33 -18.43
C TYR A 495 1.65 12.62 -18.23
N PRO A 496 2.39 12.77 -17.10
CA PRO A 496 3.14 13.99 -16.82
C PRO A 496 4.34 14.18 -17.75
N VAL A 497 4.84 13.10 -18.36
CA VAL A 497 5.99 13.08 -19.27
C VAL A 497 5.71 12.13 -20.45
N PRO A 498 6.18 12.43 -21.67
CA PRO A 498 5.86 11.66 -22.87
C PRO A 498 6.45 10.24 -22.85
N GLN A 499 7.62 10.04 -22.23
CA GLN A 499 8.26 8.72 -22.07
C GLN A 499 7.37 7.76 -21.28
N ALA A 500 6.61 8.27 -20.32
CA ALA A 500 5.66 7.48 -19.53
C ALA A 500 4.47 7.02 -20.38
N ARG A 501 3.94 7.91 -21.23
CA ARG A 501 2.89 7.54 -22.18
C ARG A 501 3.38 6.51 -23.19
N ASN A 502 4.59 6.71 -23.71
CA ASN A 502 5.21 5.79 -24.67
C ASN A 502 5.29 4.37 -24.10
N SER A 503 5.90 4.20 -22.92
CA SER A 503 6.02 2.89 -22.27
C SER A 503 4.66 2.26 -21.98
N ASN A 504 3.73 3.00 -21.38
CA ASN A 504 2.45 2.43 -20.95
C ASN A 504 1.57 2.04 -22.15
N MET A 505 1.58 2.80 -23.24
CA MET A 505 0.82 2.44 -24.46
C MET A 505 1.45 1.25 -25.20
N LYS A 506 2.78 1.11 -25.16
CA LYS A 506 3.53 0.07 -25.87
C LYS A 506 3.42 -1.30 -25.20
N HIS A 507 3.47 -1.35 -23.87
CA HIS A 507 3.52 -2.60 -23.10
C HIS A 507 2.26 -2.87 -22.28
N ARG A 508 1.46 -1.84 -22.01
CA ARG A 508 0.19 -1.90 -21.28
C ARG A 508 0.22 -2.69 -19.97
N PRO A 509 1.23 -2.52 -19.07
CA PRO A 509 1.27 -3.26 -17.82
C PRO A 509 0.21 -2.75 -16.83
N ILE A 510 -0.33 -3.67 -16.03
CA ILE A 510 -1.22 -3.37 -14.90
C ILE A 510 -0.70 -4.10 -13.65
N GLY A 511 -1.10 -3.65 -12.47
CA GLY A 511 -0.74 -4.29 -11.20
C GLY A 511 -1.96 -4.52 -10.32
N LEU A 512 -2.52 -5.72 -10.41
CA LEU A 512 -3.57 -6.19 -9.55
C LEU A 512 -2.97 -6.78 -8.27
N GLY A 513 -3.36 -6.22 -7.14
CA GLY A 513 -2.98 -6.69 -5.81
C GLY A 513 -4.17 -7.18 -5.00
N VAL A 514 -3.92 -7.43 -3.71
CA VAL A 514 -4.93 -7.86 -2.75
C VAL A 514 -4.83 -7.03 -1.47
N GLN A 515 -5.85 -7.12 -0.65
CA GLN A 515 -5.85 -6.66 0.75
C GLN A 515 -6.71 -7.60 1.59
N GLY A 516 -6.49 -7.58 2.90
CA GLY A 516 -7.24 -8.40 3.84
C GLY A 516 -6.98 -9.91 3.72
N LEU A 517 -5.75 -10.32 3.38
CA LEU A 517 -5.37 -11.73 3.40
C LEU A 517 -5.49 -12.32 4.82
N ALA A 518 -5.01 -11.58 5.83
CA ALA A 518 -5.14 -11.99 7.23
C ALA A 518 -6.61 -12.07 7.67
N ASP A 519 -7.44 -11.10 7.24
CA ASP A 519 -8.88 -11.13 7.51
C ASP A 519 -9.54 -12.37 6.90
N ALA A 520 -9.22 -12.72 5.65
CA ALA A 520 -9.74 -13.91 5.01
C ALA A 520 -9.35 -15.19 5.76
N PHE A 521 -8.10 -15.30 6.23
CA PHE A 521 -7.67 -16.43 7.05
C PHE A 521 -8.39 -16.50 8.40
N MET A 522 -8.56 -15.37 9.09
CA MET A 522 -9.31 -15.30 10.35
C MET A 522 -10.79 -15.65 10.16
N LEU A 523 -11.40 -15.21 9.05
CA LEU A 523 -12.76 -15.59 8.67
C LEU A 523 -12.88 -17.04 8.22
N MET A 524 -11.82 -17.68 7.75
CA MET A 524 -11.80 -19.12 7.47
C MET A 524 -11.42 -19.96 8.70
N LYS A 525 -11.01 -19.32 9.81
CA LYS A 525 -10.41 -19.96 11.01
C LYS A 525 -9.12 -20.72 10.73
N TYR A 526 -8.31 -20.20 9.81
CA TYR A 526 -6.99 -20.74 9.51
C TYR A 526 -5.90 -19.88 10.18
N PRO A 527 -5.11 -20.43 11.11
CA PRO A 527 -3.89 -19.77 11.56
C PRO A 527 -3.00 -19.42 10.36
N PHE A 528 -2.37 -18.25 10.39
CA PHE A 528 -1.72 -17.67 9.19
C PHE A 528 -0.70 -18.60 8.52
N ALA A 529 0.06 -19.37 9.31
CA ALA A 529 1.10 -20.28 8.82
C ALA A 529 0.67 -21.76 8.74
N SER A 530 -0.63 -22.05 8.92
CA SER A 530 -1.19 -23.40 8.79
C SER A 530 -1.10 -23.94 7.37
N SER A 531 -1.23 -25.27 7.20
CA SER A 531 -1.31 -25.89 5.88
C SER A 531 -2.47 -25.35 5.06
N ASP A 532 -3.63 -25.13 5.68
CA ASP A 532 -4.85 -24.68 5.00
C ASP A 532 -4.73 -23.23 4.54
N ALA A 533 -4.10 -22.36 5.34
CA ALA A 533 -3.77 -20.99 4.92
C ALA A 533 -2.76 -20.96 3.76
N LYS A 534 -1.76 -21.85 3.77
CA LYS A 534 -0.79 -21.98 2.67
C LYS A 534 -1.44 -22.45 1.37
N ASP A 535 -2.33 -23.43 1.44
CA ASP A 535 -3.10 -23.91 0.28
C ASP A 535 -4.07 -22.84 -0.24
N LEU A 536 -4.82 -22.18 0.65
CA LEU A 536 -5.71 -21.09 0.29
C LEU A 536 -4.95 -19.91 -0.34
N ASN A 537 -3.76 -19.57 0.19
CA ASN A 537 -2.86 -18.58 -0.42
C ASN A 537 -2.54 -18.93 -1.88
N LYS A 538 -2.14 -20.18 -2.19
CA LYS A 538 -1.87 -20.62 -3.57
C LYS A 538 -3.10 -20.42 -4.46
N LYS A 539 -4.24 -20.97 -4.03
CA LYS A 539 -5.50 -20.97 -4.80
C LYS A 539 -6.03 -19.56 -5.07
N ILE A 540 -5.90 -18.64 -4.10
CA ILE A 540 -6.27 -17.23 -4.30
C ILE A 540 -5.45 -16.61 -5.43
N PHE A 541 -4.13 -16.70 -5.38
CA PHE A 541 -3.27 -16.06 -6.38
C PHE A 541 -3.31 -16.75 -7.74
N GLU A 542 -3.43 -18.07 -7.75
CA GLU A 542 -3.74 -18.86 -8.96
C GLU A 542 -5.03 -18.35 -9.63
N THR A 543 -6.11 -18.16 -8.85
CA THR A 543 -7.39 -17.67 -9.35
C THR A 543 -7.31 -16.25 -9.93
N ILE A 544 -6.63 -15.34 -9.21
CA ILE A 544 -6.49 -13.95 -9.67
C ILE A 544 -5.65 -13.90 -10.95
N TYR A 545 -4.56 -14.68 -11.02
CA TYR A 545 -3.72 -14.72 -12.22
C TYR A 545 -4.47 -15.29 -13.42
N HIS A 546 -5.19 -16.40 -13.23
CA HIS A 546 -6.00 -17.03 -14.27
C HIS A 546 -7.07 -16.06 -14.79
N GLY A 547 -7.88 -15.45 -13.90
CA GLY A 547 -8.91 -14.48 -14.30
C GLY A 547 -8.34 -13.24 -14.99
N SER A 548 -7.19 -12.75 -14.53
CA SER A 548 -6.53 -11.60 -15.15
C SER A 548 -6.01 -11.93 -16.56
N LEU A 549 -5.41 -13.10 -16.76
CA LEU A 549 -4.94 -13.55 -18.08
C LEU A 549 -6.12 -13.77 -19.03
N GLU A 550 -7.20 -14.36 -18.54
CA GLU A 550 -8.41 -14.60 -19.33
C GLU A 550 -9.04 -13.30 -19.81
N ALA A 551 -9.24 -12.31 -18.92
CA ALA A 551 -9.72 -10.99 -19.32
C ALA A 551 -8.75 -10.26 -20.26
N SER A 552 -7.44 -10.39 -20.05
CA SER A 552 -6.43 -9.81 -20.94
C SER A 552 -6.45 -10.47 -22.33
N CYS A 553 -6.74 -11.77 -22.41
CA CYS A 553 -6.93 -12.50 -23.66
C CYS A 553 -8.22 -12.08 -24.38
N GLU A 554 -9.33 -11.92 -23.65
CA GLU A 554 -10.61 -11.40 -24.19
C GLU A 554 -10.45 -9.99 -24.78
N LEU A 555 -9.71 -9.13 -24.10
CA LEU A 555 -9.38 -7.79 -24.62
C LEU A 555 -8.46 -7.84 -25.84
N ALA A 556 -7.58 -8.83 -25.94
CA ALA A 556 -6.73 -9.01 -27.12
C ALA A 556 -7.52 -9.54 -28.32
N GLU A 557 -8.55 -10.36 -28.08
CA GLU A 557 -9.47 -10.84 -29.10
C GLU A 557 -10.24 -9.68 -29.76
N SER A 558 -10.63 -8.64 -28.98
CA SER A 558 -11.30 -7.46 -29.53
C SER A 558 -10.35 -6.39 -30.08
N ASP A 559 -9.27 -6.07 -29.35
CA ASP A 559 -8.45 -4.88 -29.60
C ASP A 559 -7.05 -5.20 -30.14
N GLY A 560 -6.73 -6.48 -30.30
CA GLY A 560 -5.40 -7.00 -30.58
C GLY A 560 -4.50 -7.05 -29.33
N PRO A 561 -3.38 -7.81 -29.37
CA PRO A 561 -2.41 -7.85 -28.28
C PRO A 561 -1.67 -6.50 -28.13
N TYR A 562 -0.95 -6.30 -27.02
CA TYR A 562 -0.06 -5.14 -26.87
C TYR A 562 1.09 -5.17 -27.89
N SER A 563 1.63 -3.99 -28.23
CA SER A 563 2.56 -3.82 -29.35
C SER A 563 3.83 -4.68 -29.28
N THR A 564 4.30 -5.00 -28.08
CA THR A 564 5.52 -5.82 -27.86
C THR A 564 5.22 -7.24 -27.38
N TYR A 565 4.03 -7.77 -27.69
CA TYR A 565 3.65 -9.14 -27.34
C TYR A 565 4.52 -10.18 -28.05
N ALA A 566 4.79 -9.99 -29.34
CA ALA A 566 5.62 -10.93 -30.10
C ALA A 566 7.03 -11.05 -29.49
N GLY A 567 7.44 -12.30 -29.21
CA GLY A 567 8.73 -12.62 -28.61
C GLY A 567 8.73 -12.70 -27.08
N SER A 568 7.69 -12.18 -26.42
CA SER A 568 7.49 -12.34 -24.98
C SER A 568 7.30 -13.82 -24.59
N PRO A 569 7.60 -14.22 -23.35
CA PRO A 569 7.31 -15.56 -22.84
C PRO A 569 5.87 -16.03 -23.05
N VAL A 570 4.87 -15.19 -22.77
CA VAL A 570 3.45 -15.57 -22.95
C VAL A 570 3.13 -15.87 -24.42
N SER A 571 3.78 -15.19 -25.37
CA SER A 571 3.65 -15.50 -26.81
C SER A 571 4.25 -16.85 -27.22
N LYS A 572 5.06 -17.44 -26.35
CA LYS A 572 5.66 -18.78 -26.50
C LYS A 572 4.94 -19.82 -25.64
N GLY A 573 3.79 -19.49 -25.06
CA GLY A 573 3.03 -20.37 -24.16
C GLY A 573 3.65 -20.54 -22.77
N ILE A 574 4.60 -19.70 -22.39
CA ILE A 574 5.27 -19.72 -21.08
C ILE A 574 4.58 -18.71 -20.16
N LEU A 575 3.87 -19.20 -19.15
CA LEU A 575 3.23 -18.39 -18.12
C LEU A 575 4.13 -18.27 -16.88
N GLN A 576 3.71 -17.45 -15.91
CA GLN A 576 4.55 -17.15 -14.76
C GLN A 576 4.97 -18.40 -13.99
N TYR A 577 4.07 -19.33 -13.70
CA TYR A 577 4.40 -20.53 -12.91
C TYR A 577 5.38 -21.46 -13.64
N ASP A 578 5.40 -21.44 -14.98
CA ASP A 578 6.37 -22.19 -15.78
C ASP A 578 7.79 -21.65 -15.52
N MET A 579 7.95 -20.33 -15.38
CA MET A 579 9.23 -19.68 -15.05
C MET A 579 9.71 -19.97 -13.63
N TRP A 580 8.83 -20.47 -12.76
CA TRP A 580 9.15 -20.94 -11.41
C TRP A 580 9.26 -22.47 -11.32
N ASN A 581 9.03 -23.19 -12.42
CA ASN A 581 8.91 -24.66 -12.45
C ASN A 581 7.85 -25.19 -11.48
N VAL A 582 6.72 -24.48 -11.37
CA VAL A 582 5.58 -24.86 -10.54
C VAL A 582 4.46 -25.39 -11.42
N THR A 583 3.88 -26.53 -11.02
CA THR A 583 2.63 -27.03 -11.60
C THR A 583 1.45 -26.45 -10.81
N PRO A 584 0.51 -25.73 -11.45
CA PRO A 584 -0.69 -25.22 -10.78
C PRO A 584 -1.61 -26.34 -10.28
N SER A 585 -2.62 -25.98 -9.49
CA SER A 585 -3.66 -26.94 -9.10
C SER A 585 -4.63 -27.23 -10.26
N ASP A 586 -5.57 -28.14 -10.04
CA ASP A 586 -6.65 -28.48 -10.98
C ASP A 586 -7.86 -27.53 -10.88
N LEU A 587 -7.74 -26.42 -10.12
CA LEU A 587 -8.84 -25.47 -9.89
C LEU A 587 -9.27 -24.75 -11.17
N TRP A 588 -8.33 -24.48 -12.09
CA TRP A 588 -8.59 -23.77 -13.35
C TRP A 588 -7.95 -24.49 -14.55
N ASP A 589 -8.61 -24.43 -15.71
CA ASP A 589 -8.14 -25.07 -16.95
C ASP A 589 -7.07 -24.21 -17.66
N TRP A 590 -5.84 -24.34 -17.19
CA TRP A 590 -4.68 -23.68 -17.78
C TRP A 590 -4.37 -24.11 -19.21
N GLY A 591 -4.71 -25.34 -19.59
CA GLY A 591 -4.48 -25.86 -20.94
C GLY A 591 -5.31 -25.10 -21.96
N ARG A 592 -6.61 -25.00 -21.70
CA ARG A 592 -7.54 -24.21 -22.53
C ARG A 592 -7.18 -22.73 -22.56
N LEU A 593 -6.75 -22.15 -21.45
CA LEU A 593 -6.32 -20.75 -21.42
C LEU A 593 -5.05 -20.54 -22.28
N LYS A 594 -4.06 -21.44 -22.21
CA LYS A 594 -2.86 -21.38 -23.06
C LYS A 594 -3.21 -21.50 -24.55
N GLU A 595 -4.17 -22.35 -24.92
CA GLU A 595 -4.67 -22.45 -26.30
C GLU A 595 -5.31 -21.14 -26.78
N ARG A 596 -6.16 -20.51 -25.96
CA ARG A 596 -6.75 -19.20 -26.28
C ARG A 596 -5.68 -18.11 -26.42
N ILE A 597 -4.72 -18.07 -25.51
CA ILE A 597 -3.60 -17.11 -25.55
C ILE A 597 -2.77 -17.32 -26.82
N ALA A 598 -2.53 -18.57 -27.24
CA ALA A 598 -1.81 -18.85 -28.47
C ALA A 598 -2.56 -18.34 -29.72
N LEU A 599 -3.90 -18.34 -29.70
CA LEU A 599 -4.74 -17.88 -30.81
C LEU A 599 -4.89 -16.35 -30.86
N HIS A 600 -5.12 -15.70 -29.72
CA HIS A 600 -5.50 -14.28 -29.66
C HIS A 600 -4.44 -13.36 -29.05
N GLY A 601 -3.49 -13.92 -28.31
CA GLY A 601 -2.56 -13.16 -27.47
C GLY A 601 -3.20 -12.61 -26.20
N VAL A 602 -2.54 -11.62 -25.59
CA VAL A 602 -3.02 -10.91 -24.39
C VAL A 602 -2.82 -9.40 -24.54
N ARG A 603 -3.69 -8.60 -23.93
CA ARG A 603 -3.72 -7.13 -24.06
C ARG A 603 -2.72 -6.43 -23.16
N ASN A 604 -2.31 -7.07 -22.07
CA ASN A 604 -1.43 -6.50 -21.04
C ASN A 604 -0.17 -7.37 -20.87
N SER A 605 1.00 -6.75 -20.84
CA SER A 605 2.28 -7.48 -20.67
C SER A 605 2.48 -8.05 -19.27
N LEU A 606 1.93 -7.40 -18.24
CA LEU A 606 2.04 -7.77 -16.83
C LEU A 606 0.71 -7.47 -16.14
N LEU A 607 0.37 -8.26 -15.13
CA LEU A 607 -0.97 -8.29 -14.55
C LEU A 607 -1.00 -8.13 -13.03
N LEU A 608 -0.15 -8.83 -12.29
CA LEU A 608 -0.25 -8.94 -10.83
C LEU A 608 0.95 -8.30 -10.14
N ALA A 609 0.67 -7.47 -9.13
CA ALA A 609 1.67 -6.86 -8.27
C ALA A 609 1.07 -6.46 -6.91
N PRO A 610 1.09 -7.36 -5.90
CA PRO A 610 0.58 -7.03 -4.57
C PRO A 610 1.37 -5.91 -3.89
N MET A 611 0.76 -4.72 -3.88
CA MET A 611 1.31 -3.49 -3.32
C MET A 611 0.92 -3.32 -1.83
N PRO A 612 1.55 -2.38 -1.11
CA PRO A 612 1.08 -1.97 0.22
C PRO A 612 -0.23 -1.20 0.07
N THR A 613 -1.22 -1.55 0.88
CA THR A 613 -2.58 -0.98 0.81
C THR A 613 -2.91 -0.10 2.00
N ALA A 614 -1.92 0.57 2.60
CA ALA A 614 -2.04 1.32 3.85
C ALA A 614 -3.32 2.19 3.96
N SER A 615 -3.58 3.03 2.95
CA SER A 615 -4.77 3.89 2.96
C SER A 615 -6.04 3.18 2.50
N THR A 616 -5.96 2.36 1.45
CA THR A 616 -7.14 1.72 0.84
C THR A 616 -7.71 0.58 1.68
N ALA A 617 -6.86 -0.20 2.36
CA ALA A 617 -7.28 -1.19 3.34
C ALA A 617 -7.91 -0.54 4.58
N GLN A 618 -7.37 0.59 5.03
CA GLN A 618 -8.01 1.37 6.09
C GLN A 618 -9.40 1.87 5.70
N ILE A 619 -9.59 2.31 4.44
CA ILE A 619 -10.92 2.73 3.93
C ILE A 619 -11.89 1.55 3.93
N LEU A 620 -11.47 0.37 3.45
CA LEU A 620 -12.33 -0.81 3.40
C LEU A 620 -12.51 -1.51 4.76
N GLY A 621 -11.65 -1.23 5.73
CA GLY A 621 -11.66 -1.84 7.06
C GLY A 621 -10.91 -3.17 7.14
N ASN A 622 -9.95 -3.40 6.25
CA ASN A 622 -9.16 -4.63 6.14
C ASN A 622 -7.73 -4.43 6.68
N ASN A 623 -7.03 -5.53 6.94
CA ASN A 623 -5.58 -5.55 7.15
C ASN A 623 -4.83 -5.30 5.84
N GLU A 624 -3.60 -4.82 5.95
CA GLU A 624 -2.79 -4.44 4.80
C GLU A 624 -2.37 -5.65 3.96
N SER A 625 -2.64 -5.55 2.65
CA SER A 625 -2.09 -6.41 1.61
C SER A 625 -2.12 -7.92 1.97
N ILE A 626 -0.95 -8.55 1.90
CA ILE A 626 -0.63 -9.94 2.22
C ILE A 626 -0.08 -10.11 3.65
N GLU A 627 -0.11 -9.07 4.49
CA GLU A 627 0.57 -9.09 5.79
C GLU A 627 -0.29 -9.77 6.87
N PRO A 628 0.34 -10.46 7.85
CA PRO A 628 -0.33 -10.78 9.11
C PRO A 628 -0.64 -9.51 9.90
N TYR A 629 -1.53 -9.60 10.89
CA TYR A 629 -1.74 -8.51 11.83
C TYR A 629 -0.45 -8.22 12.61
N THR A 630 -0.01 -6.97 12.59
CA THR A 630 1.18 -6.53 13.34
C THR A 630 0.94 -6.49 14.85
N SER A 631 -0.32 -6.28 15.26
CA SER A 631 -0.79 -6.32 16.64
C SER A 631 -2.30 -6.57 16.65
N ASN A 632 -2.82 -7.29 17.65
CA ASN A 632 -4.27 -7.37 17.86
C ASN A 632 -4.84 -6.17 18.62
N MET A 633 -3.99 -5.24 19.04
CA MET A 633 -4.45 -3.99 19.66
C MET A 633 -3.51 -2.84 19.33
N TYR A 634 -4.06 -1.77 18.78
CA TYR A 634 -3.28 -0.64 18.27
C TYR A 634 -4.03 0.68 18.46
N SER A 635 -3.27 1.77 18.50
CA SER A 635 -3.82 3.12 18.59
C SER A 635 -3.98 3.73 17.21
N ARG A 636 -5.13 4.36 16.94
CA ARG A 636 -5.34 5.21 15.75
C ARG A 636 -5.60 6.64 16.14
N ARG A 637 -4.82 7.53 15.54
CA ARG A 637 -5.00 8.98 15.64
C ARG A 637 -5.93 9.48 14.54
N VAL A 638 -6.99 10.17 14.93
CA VAL A 638 -7.83 10.98 14.04
C VAL A 638 -7.87 12.41 14.56
N THR A 639 -8.43 13.34 13.80
CA THR A 639 -8.54 14.76 14.22
C THR A 639 -9.27 14.94 15.55
N SER A 640 -10.16 14.02 15.93
CA SER A 640 -10.89 14.03 17.19
C SER A 640 -10.15 13.39 18.38
N GLY A 641 -8.96 12.81 18.18
CA GLY A 641 -8.15 12.22 19.25
C GLY A 641 -7.51 10.87 18.90
N ASP A 642 -6.91 10.26 19.92
CA ASP A 642 -6.29 8.93 19.85
C ASP A 642 -7.26 7.85 20.37
N PHE A 643 -7.49 6.83 19.56
CA PHE A 643 -8.44 5.74 19.85
C PHE A 643 -7.71 4.41 19.94
N GLN A 644 -7.95 3.66 21.00
CA GLN A 644 -7.53 2.26 21.05
C GLN A 644 -8.50 1.40 20.23
N ILE A 645 -7.94 0.51 19.42
CA ILE A 645 -8.68 -0.42 18.57
C ILE A 645 -8.17 -1.83 18.87
N VAL A 646 -9.09 -2.76 19.01
CA VAL A 646 -8.83 -4.20 19.08
C VAL A 646 -9.13 -4.80 17.71
N ASN A 647 -8.39 -5.82 17.30
CA ASN A 647 -8.71 -6.63 16.13
C ASN A 647 -10.17 -7.14 16.26
N SER A 648 -11.03 -6.70 15.33
CA SER A 648 -12.47 -6.96 15.39
C SER A 648 -12.79 -8.46 15.35
N HIS A 649 -11.99 -9.24 14.62
CA HIS A 649 -12.17 -10.69 14.52
C HIS A 649 -11.90 -11.34 15.88
N LEU A 650 -10.79 -11.00 16.52
CA LEU A 650 -10.44 -11.51 17.85
C LEU A 650 -11.49 -11.07 18.88
N LEU A 651 -11.88 -9.80 18.85
CA LEU A 651 -12.85 -9.28 19.82
C LEU A 651 -14.19 -10.00 19.70
N ASN A 652 -14.68 -10.24 18.48
CA ASN A 652 -15.90 -11.03 18.25
C ASN A 652 -15.78 -12.45 18.82
N ASP A 653 -14.66 -13.15 18.56
CA ASP A 653 -14.44 -14.49 19.10
C ASP A 653 -14.39 -14.51 20.63
N LEU A 654 -13.68 -13.57 21.26
CA LEU A 654 -13.60 -13.48 22.71
C LEU A 654 -14.95 -13.12 23.35
N VAL A 655 -15.75 -12.27 22.71
CA VAL A 655 -17.11 -11.95 23.16
C VAL A 655 -18.01 -13.17 23.07
N ASN A 656 -18.01 -13.88 21.93
CA ASN A 656 -18.83 -15.08 21.73
C ASN A 656 -18.46 -16.22 22.71
N LEU A 657 -17.19 -16.30 23.11
CA LEU A 657 -16.70 -17.25 24.11
C LEU A 657 -16.90 -16.76 25.56
N ASN A 658 -17.46 -15.57 25.78
CA ASN A 658 -17.60 -14.93 27.09
C ASN A 658 -16.25 -14.74 27.83
N LEU A 659 -15.17 -14.51 27.07
CA LEU A 659 -13.80 -14.30 27.59
C LEU A 659 -13.40 -12.82 27.62
N TRP A 660 -14.13 -11.94 26.94
CA TRP A 660 -13.81 -10.51 26.91
C TRP A 660 -14.15 -9.83 28.25
N THR A 661 -13.11 -9.53 29.03
CA THR A 661 -13.21 -8.87 30.35
C THR A 661 -12.20 -7.73 30.47
N ASP A 662 -12.41 -6.81 31.42
CA ASP A 662 -11.45 -5.73 31.71
C ASP A 662 -10.06 -6.27 32.08
N LYS A 663 -10.00 -7.46 32.69
CA LYS A 663 -8.74 -8.17 32.99
C LYS A 663 -8.03 -8.56 31.70
N VAL A 664 -8.70 -9.29 30.81
CA VAL A 664 -8.13 -9.72 29.51
C VAL A 664 -7.70 -8.51 28.68
N LYS A 665 -8.52 -7.45 28.66
CA LYS A 665 -8.16 -6.18 28.00
C LYS A 665 -6.88 -5.57 28.57
N SER A 666 -6.75 -5.51 29.90
CA SER A 666 -5.57 -4.96 30.57
C SER A 666 -4.31 -5.79 30.30
N GLU A 667 -4.43 -7.12 30.31
CA GLU A 667 -3.34 -8.04 29.99
C GLU A 667 -2.92 -7.92 28.51
N MET A 668 -3.86 -7.76 27.58
CA MET A 668 -3.55 -7.48 26.17
C MET A 668 -2.81 -6.15 26.00
N ILE A 669 -3.18 -5.11 26.76
CA ILE A 669 -2.46 -3.82 26.76
C ILE A 669 -1.03 -4.02 27.24
N ALA A 670 -0.84 -4.71 28.37
CA ALA A 670 0.48 -5.01 28.91
C ALA A 670 1.34 -5.83 27.94
N ALA A 671 0.74 -6.79 27.24
CA ALA A 671 1.40 -7.65 26.25
C ALA A 671 1.56 -6.99 24.86
N GLY A 672 1.18 -5.71 24.69
CA GLY A 672 1.29 -5.01 23.41
C GLY A 672 0.46 -5.63 22.29
N GLY A 673 -0.73 -6.16 22.63
CA GLY A 673 -1.65 -6.79 21.70
C GLY A 673 -1.40 -8.27 21.42
N SER A 674 -0.41 -8.90 22.07
CA SER A 674 -0.28 -10.36 22.09
C SER A 674 -1.29 -10.99 23.05
N ILE A 675 -1.81 -12.16 22.69
CA ILE A 675 -2.69 -12.98 23.55
C ILE A 675 -2.03 -14.29 24.01
N GLN A 676 -0.77 -14.55 23.62
CA GLN A 676 -0.15 -15.87 23.80
C GLN A 676 0.02 -16.24 25.28
N LYS A 677 0.25 -15.25 26.14
CA LYS A 677 0.50 -15.44 27.57
C LYS A 677 -0.74 -15.32 28.47
N ILE A 678 -1.92 -15.01 27.89
CA ILE A 678 -3.17 -14.85 28.65
C ILE A 678 -3.74 -16.25 28.91
N ALA A 679 -3.87 -16.65 30.18
CA ALA A 679 -4.17 -18.03 30.56
C ALA A 679 -5.59 -18.46 30.18
N GLU A 680 -6.53 -17.52 30.24
CA GLU A 680 -7.97 -17.70 30.00
C GLU A 680 -8.29 -17.97 28.53
N ILE A 681 -7.39 -17.62 27.60
CA ILE A 681 -7.63 -17.76 26.16
C ILE A 681 -7.21 -19.16 25.68
N PRO A 682 -8.11 -19.93 25.03
CA PRO A 682 -7.80 -21.24 24.46
C PRO A 682 -6.66 -21.21 23.43
N ASN A 683 -5.91 -22.31 23.32
CA ASN A 683 -4.79 -22.43 22.39
C ASN A 683 -5.20 -22.24 20.92
N GLU A 684 -6.39 -22.69 20.53
CA GLU A 684 -6.90 -22.51 19.16
C GLU A 684 -7.04 -21.03 18.78
N ILE A 685 -7.55 -20.21 19.70
CA ILE A 685 -7.64 -18.75 19.53
C ILE A 685 -6.24 -18.13 19.54
N LYS A 686 -5.35 -18.59 20.42
CA LYS A 686 -3.95 -18.13 20.43
C LYS A 686 -3.25 -18.37 19.11
N GLU A 687 -3.40 -19.56 18.52
CA GLU A 687 -2.82 -19.89 17.22
C GLU A 687 -3.41 -19.03 16.09
N LEU A 688 -4.73 -18.84 16.08
CA LEU A 688 -5.41 -18.05 15.04
C LEU A 688 -4.99 -16.57 15.04
N TYR A 689 -4.76 -15.99 16.22
CA TYR A 689 -4.47 -14.56 16.38
C TYR A 689 -3.01 -14.30 16.78
N LYS A 690 -2.08 -15.16 16.37
CA LYS A 690 -0.65 -14.84 16.40
C LYS A 690 -0.38 -13.55 15.62
N THR A 691 0.36 -12.65 16.24
CA THR A 691 0.84 -11.44 15.59
C THR A 691 2.02 -11.77 14.68
N VAL A 692 2.37 -10.88 13.77
CA VAL A 692 3.52 -11.07 12.85
C VAL A 692 4.85 -11.36 13.56
N TRP A 693 5.00 -10.90 14.81
CA TRP A 693 6.19 -11.10 15.64
C TRP A 693 6.28 -12.51 16.22
N GLU A 694 5.17 -13.24 16.21
CA GLU A 694 5.02 -14.59 16.76
C GLU A 694 4.92 -15.64 15.63
N ILE A 695 4.83 -15.17 14.38
CA ILE A 695 4.79 -16.01 13.18
C ILE A 695 6.21 -16.17 12.64
N SER A 696 6.56 -17.40 12.29
CA SER A 696 7.80 -17.74 11.61
C SER A 696 7.94 -16.98 10.29
N GLN A 697 8.96 -16.12 10.20
CA GLN A 697 9.27 -15.39 8.96
C GLN A 697 9.65 -16.35 7.81
N LYS A 698 10.17 -17.53 8.14
CA LYS A 698 10.41 -18.60 7.17
C LYS A 698 9.12 -19.04 6.47
N ASP A 699 8.04 -19.22 7.24
CA ASP A 699 6.74 -19.61 6.69
C ASP A 699 6.12 -18.48 5.85
N ILE A 700 6.28 -17.23 6.27
CA ILE A 700 5.86 -16.05 5.48
C ILE A 700 6.60 -16.02 4.13
N LEU A 701 7.92 -16.28 4.13
CA LEU A 701 8.73 -16.34 2.92
C LEU A 701 8.33 -17.51 2.00
N ILE A 702 8.00 -18.68 2.55
CA ILE A 702 7.48 -19.82 1.78
C ILE A 702 6.16 -19.43 1.11
N MET A 703 5.21 -18.85 1.85
CA MET A 703 3.93 -18.39 1.30
C MET A 703 4.11 -17.33 0.22
N ALA A 704 5.13 -16.46 0.36
CA ALA A 704 5.51 -15.48 -0.65
C ALA A 704 6.04 -16.12 -1.93
N ALA A 705 6.83 -17.19 -1.83
CA ALA A 705 7.33 -17.94 -2.98
C ALA A 705 6.19 -18.71 -3.66
N ASP A 706 5.32 -19.34 -2.87
CA ASP A 706 4.14 -20.06 -3.34
C ASP A 706 3.23 -19.17 -4.19
N ARG A 707 2.89 -17.96 -3.71
CA ARG A 707 2.12 -17.00 -4.51
C ARG A 707 2.94 -16.35 -5.63
N GLY A 708 4.26 -16.26 -5.47
CA GLY A 708 5.19 -15.69 -6.43
C GLY A 708 5.16 -16.39 -7.80
N ALA A 709 4.84 -17.69 -7.81
CA ALA A 709 4.62 -18.46 -9.03
C ALA A 709 3.44 -17.96 -9.89
N PHE A 710 2.52 -17.18 -9.31
CA PHE A 710 1.36 -16.61 -10.01
C PHE A 710 1.44 -15.08 -10.10
N ILE A 711 2.57 -14.46 -9.71
CA ILE A 711 2.78 -13.01 -9.75
C ILE A 711 3.87 -12.69 -10.78
N ASP A 712 3.46 -12.11 -11.91
CA ASP A 712 4.35 -11.80 -13.04
C ASP A 712 5.25 -10.57 -12.79
N GLN A 713 4.90 -9.69 -11.85
CA GLN A 713 5.78 -8.64 -11.32
C GLN A 713 6.44 -9.11 -10.03
N SER A 714 6.24 -8.43 -8.89
CA SER A 714 6.71 -8.83 -7.57
C SER A 714 5.65 -8.49 -6.52
N GLN A 715 6.04 -8.49 -5.25
CA GLN A 715 5.16 -8.21 -4.11
C GLN A 715 5.97 -7.48 -3.01
N SER A 716 5.34 -6.52 -2.33
CA SER A 716 5.99 -5.74 -1.27
C SER A 716 6.15 -6.56 0.02
N MET A 717 7.28 -7.25 0.16
CA MET A 717 7.55 -8.16 1.29
C MET A 717 8.20 -7.46 2.49
N ASN A 718 7.41 -7.02 3.47
CA ASN A 718 7.97 -6.65 4.77
C ASN A 718 8.41 -7.89 5.56
N LEU A 719 9.56 -7.79 6.22
CA LEU A 719 10.03 -8.78 7.19
C LEU A 719 10.04 -8.19 8.59
N PHE A 720 9.74 -9.01 9.60
CA PHE A 720 9.55 -8.58 10.97
C PHE A 720 10.48 -9.35 11.89
N VAL A 721 11.34 -8.63 12.62
CA VAL A 721 12.26 -9.22 13.58
C VAL A 721 12.23 -8.42 14.86
N GLU A 722 11.78 -9.04 15.95
CA GLU A 722 11.71 -8.37 17.26
C GLU A 722 13.09 -7.92 17.74
N LYS A 723 14.08 -8.83 17.71
CA LYS A 723 15.48 -8.56 18.08
C LYS A 723 16.39 -8.81 16.87
N PRO A 724 16.60 -7.79 16.03
CA PRO A 724 17.45 -7.95 14.85
C PRO A 724 18.90 -8.23 15.24
N SER A 725 19.56 -9.10 14.49
CA SER A 725 20.98 -9.43 14.64
C SER A 725 21.57 -9.75 13.26
N LEU A 726 22.89 -9.66 13.12
CA LEU A 726 23.53 -10.01 11.87
C LEU A 726 23.18 -11.45 11.43
N PRO A 727 23.22 -12.50 12.30
CA PRO A 727 22.89 -13.86 11.87
C PRO A 727 21.44 -14.06 11.42
N ASN A 728 20.45 -13.56 12.18
CA ASN A 728 19.05 -13.80 11.83
C ASN A 728 18.63 -13.03 10.57
N SER A 729 19.05 -11.76 10.44
CA SER A 729 18.82 -10.98 9.22
C SER A 729 19.50 -11.62 8.02
N THR A 730 20.77 -12.04 8.14
CA THR A 730 21.48 -12.77 7.09
C THR A 730 20.71 -14.02 6.64
N SER A 731 20.24 -14.83 7.59
CA SER A 731 19.54 -16.08 7.29
C SER A 731 18.26 -15.86 6.48
N MET A 732 17.46 -14.84 6.82
CA MET A 732 16.23 -14.53 6.08
C MET A 732 16.53 -14.07 4.65
N PHE A 733 17.62 -13.33 4.45
CA PHE A 733 17.99 -12.78 3.14
C PHE A 733 18.41 -13.91 2.20
N PHE A 734 19.32 -14.77 2.67
CA PHE A 734 19.71 -15.97 1.91
C PHE A 734 18.52 -16.90 1.68
N TYR A 735 17.61 -17.04 2.65
CA TYR A 735 16.42 -17.86 2.47
C TYR A 735 15.49 -17.28 1.40
N SER A 736 15.25 -15.97 1.41
CA SER A 736 14.45 -15.27 0.39
C SER A 736 15.04 -15.45 -1.02
N TRP A 737 16.37 -15.35 -1.15
CA TRP A 737 17.10 -15.56 -2.40
C TRP A 737 16.99 -17.01 -2.89
N LYS A 738 17.23 -17.98 -2.01
CA LYS A 738 17.18 -19.42 -2.36
C LYS A 738 15.79 -19.91 -2.73
N LEU A 739 14.74 -19.29 -2.18
CA LEU A 739 13.36 -19.52 -2.62
C LEU A 739 13.05 -18.90 -3.99
N GLY A 740 13.98 -18.12 -4.55
CA GLY A 740 13.81 -17.44 -5.82
C GLY A 740 12.91 -16.22 -5.75
N LEU A 741 12.71 -15.59 -4.58
CA LEU A 741 11.91 -14.36 -4.55
C LEU A 741 12.49 -13.28 -5.46
N LYS A 742 11.63 -12.40 -5.97
CA LYS A 742 12.05 -11.22 -6.75
C LYS A 742 12.39 -10.07 -5.81
N THR A 743 11.48 -9.76 -4.90
CA THR A 743 11.71 -8.87 -3.75
C THR A 743 11.98 -9.72 -2.53
N GLY A 744 13.21 -9.68 -2.03
CA GLY A 744 13.59 -10.36 -0.81
C GLY A 744 13.09 -9.62 0.42
N VAL A 745 13.30 -8.30 0.44
CA VAL A 745 12.95 -7.43 1.57
C VAL A 745 12.49 -6.07 1.06
N TYR A 746 11.26 -5.68 1.40
CA TYR A 746 10.80 -4.30 1.34
C TYR A 746 11.31 -3.54 2.56
N TYR A 747 10.58 -3.52 3.68
CA TYR A 747 11.13 -3.05 4.97
C TYR A 747 11.52 -4.21 5.88
N LEU A 748 12.64 -4.04 6.58
CA LEU A 748 12.93 -4.77 7.81
C LEU A 748 12.34 -4.00 8.99
N ARG A 749 11.27 -4.53 9.59
CA ARG A 749 10.57 -3.94 10.73
C ARG A 749 11.09 -4.55 12.03
N THR A 750 11.43 -3.69 12.98
CA THR A 750 11.99 -4.09 14.29
C THR A 750 11.17 -3.48 15.43
N ARG A 751 11.28 -4.05 16.63
CA ARG A 751 10.71 -3.46 17.85
C ARG A 751 11.83 -2.87 18.71
N PRO A 752 11.61 -1.73 19.38
CA PRO A 752 12.58 -1.20 20.34
C PRO A 752 12.89 -2.22 21.45
N ALA A 753 14.13 -2.24 21.94
CA ALA A 753 14.55 -3.15 23.00
C ALA A 753 13.91 -2.83 24.37
N VAL A 754 13.43 -1.60 24.57
CA VAL A 754 12.72 -1.14 25.76
C VAL A 754 11.38 -0.56 25.32
N ASP A 755 10.28 -1.23 25.69
CA ASP A 755 8.95 -0.66 25.56
C ASP A 755 8.81 0.46 26.62
N PRO A 756 8.46 1.71 26.26
CA PRO A 756 8.16 2.72 27.27
C PRO A 756 7.06 2.18 28.18
N ILE A 757 7.26 2.29 29.50
CA ILE A 757 6.37 1.75 30.53
C ILE A 757 4.92 2.10 30.19
N LYS A 758 4.12 1.08 29.86
CA LYS A 758 2.71 1.23 29.52
C LYS A 758 1.94 1.38 30.84
N PHE A 759 1.68 2.62 31.26
CA PHE A 759 0.83 2.90 32.41
C PHE A 759 -0.59 2.37 32.15
N THR A 760 -0.96 1.28 32.82
CA THR A 760 -2.36 0.85 32.92
C THR A 760 -2.97 1.47 34.18
N ILE A 761 -4.22 1.93 34.10
CA ILE A 761 -4.85 2.79 35.13
C ILE A 761 -5.23 2.03 36.41
N LYS A 762 -5.02 0.71 36.49
CA LYS A 762 -5.26 -0.09 37.71
C LYS A 762 -4.24 -1.22 37.85
N SER A 763 -3.21 -1.01 38.68
CA SER A 763 -2.45 -2.10 39.28
C SER A 763 -2.85 -2.24 40.75
N GLU A 764 -3.91 -3.00 41.03
CA GLU A 764 -4.14 -3.48 42.39
C GLU A 764 -3.37 -4.79 42.60
N ASN A 765 -2.43 -4.73 43.55
CA ASN A 765 -1.77 -5.81 44.29
C ASN A 765 -0.83 -6.77 43.53
N ASN A 766 0.47 -6.52 43.67
CA ASN A 766 1.34 -7.52 44.29
C ASN A 766 2.54 -6.88 45.00
N THR A 767 2.51 -6.96 46.33
CA THR A 767 3.61 -6.69 47.25
C THR A 767 4.65 -7.80 47.20
N LYS A 768 5.91 -7.45 46.97
CA LYS A 768 7.06 -7.85 47.80
C LYS A 768 8.31 -7.09 47.37
N ASN A 769 8.77 -6.23 48.26
CA ASN A 769 10.05 -5.55 48.18
C ASN A 769 11.18 -6.57 48.07
N THR A 770 12.01 -6.43 47.04
CA THR A 770 13.42 -6.80 47.09
C THR A 770 14.21 -5.57 46.68
N VAL A 771 14.85 -4.98 47.69
CA VAL A 771 15.84 -3.93 47.56
C VAL A 771 17.01 -4.50 46.77
N VAL A 772 17.38 -3.87 45.67
CA VAL A 772 18.69 -4.02 45.03
C VAL A 772 19.28 -2.63 44.99
N GLU A 773 20.44 -2.50 45.65
CA GLU A 773 21.21 -1.26 45.80
C GLU A 773 21.56 -0.64 44.45
N GLU A 774 21.31 0.66 44.34
CA GLU A 774 21.79 1.53 43.26
C GLU A 774 23.26 1.87 43.53
N ASP A 775 24.17 1.44 42.65
CA ASP A 775 25.48 2.06 42.52
C ASP A 775 25.36 3.29 41.61
N GLU A 776 25.52 4.46 42.22
CA GLU A 776 25.66 5.76 41.58
C GLU A 776 26.91 5.79 40.67
N VAL A 777 26.72 6.05 39.37
CA VAL A 777 27.75 6.78 38.59
C VAL A 777 27.08 7.94 37.88
N ALA A 778 27.32 9.11 38.45
CA ALA A 778 26.95 10.42 37.92
C ALA A 778 27.54 10.66 36.52
N CYS A 779 26.74 11.22 35.62
CA CYS A 779 27.25 11.96 34.47
C CYS A 779 26.54 13.31 34.39
N LEU A 780 27.21 14.32 34.94
CA LEU A 780 26.90 15.74 34.83
C LEU A 780 27.42 16.26 33.49
N SER A 781 26.53 16.94 32.75
CA SER A 781 26.74 18.14 31.91
C SER A 781 27.73 18.07 30.74
N CYS A 782 27.27 18.43 29.54
CA CYS A 782 27.36 19.83 29.08
C CYS A 782 26.78 20.02 27.67
N SER A 783 25.94 21.04 27.57
CA SER A 783 25.61 21.87 26.42
C SER A 783 26.84 22.40 25.67
N GLY A 784 26.76 22.35 24.34
CA GLY A 784 27.70 22.92 23.37
C GLY A 784 27.28 22.56 21.96
#